data_AF-A0A438M4U9-F1
#
_entry.id   AF-A0A438M4U9-F1
#
_cell.length_a   1.000
_cell.length_b   1.000
_cell.length_c   1.000
_cell.angle_alpha   90.00
_cell.angle_beta   90.00
_cell.angle_gamma   90.00
#
_symmetry.space_group_name_H-M   'P 1'
#
loop_
_entity.id
_entity.type
_entity.pdbx_description
1 polymer ?
#
loop_
_entity_poly.entity_id
_entity_poly.type
_entity_poly.pdbx_seq_one_letter_code
_entity_poly.pdbx_strand_id
1 'polypeptide(L)'
;MAVPPVDRSLLAPPFVALRVAVGVAVLGFGALTVFSVFGLGAEGLPGLFTFRSATVGDGLLLPLLSYALVRASGGVIAFRRRAVAFTAVGIFLAGAAIQAQWLLNPRPRANWTLPRPHYFNLPGWWHAVFFALGMAFLAGAAIAVVVRLRGEAPAVVESRIRSVGAVGTLASVFGFMALVAVDNAATSRDVPGLLALHLGASAVSAFVLLGFATRWRLLGRAAQLVVTALLPAGALAYAFPHDLRYDLWIALVVVIAGLAGVFAAGALTAVTVAQRCVLSAILLVCAVGPIYQAVTAAAAPRQLITAAAVGVVLVLAATLGLRLLRDDKADPLWTWVIPLAMVPVVGYALAGQYFAAHQPVNPLAVNLAGVVAAALFVTVTGRSVRAQFNLVIKAEQGGPMAPRLSEFKWQAYAGMVVAYVGTILASIVFAASTTPAADWTPGSVSQADVFRLGGVVAIVAVTCAGLALAAVLPVGRGIRHALVTALCLGFAAALGASIREQGFAGWVPIALAALTGLVTLCFVTEGIISNAGYLQNVVIGWGERTVAVACGFASAAATVWMTGPALQSSATGRGVLPGLVGLFVGAGACLLIPTLAARTLPGVHPPRQFTPNRPLHGILQDSFVVLVLSVSVAWVPTFFFSHVQGLANWWGLVIFYLALMGDAYKYVMKNNLAHVRRQREWVYAQAAATGRPVTADEDRALAGLARHVVRQNILAVGPLFMLLLLVIPSVFGGLDDEGFNQYFTV
;
A
#
# COMPACT_ATOMS: atom_id res chain seq x y z
N MET A 1 18.52 -18.49 -20.58
CA MET A 1 17.84 -17.53 -21.48
C MET A 1 16.70 -16.90 -20.72
N ALA A 2 16.57 -15.57 -20.73
CA ALA A 2 15.43 -14.89 -20.11
C ALA A 2 14.15 -15.26 -20.87
N VAL A 3 13.10 -15.65 -20.15
CA VAL A 3 11.80 -15.96 -20.75
C VAL A 3 11.18 -14.65 -21.28
N PRO A 4 10.73 -14.59 -22.53
CA PRO A 4 10.11 -13.39 -23.08
C PRO A 4 8.86 -13.00 -22.26
N PRO A 5 8.61 -11.69 -22.06
CA PRO A 5 7.43 -11.22 -21.35
C PRO A 5 6.15 -11.71 -22.04
N VAL A 6 5.10 -11.96 -21.25
CA VAL A 6 3.80 -12.39 -21.78
C VAL A 6 3.29 -11.35 -22.79
N ASP A 7 3.10 -11.79 -24.03
CA ASP A 7 2.49 -10.96 -25.07
C ASP A 7 1.06 -10.59 -24.66
N ARG A 8 0.85 -9.28 -24.45
CA ARG A 8 -0.42 -8.71 -23.98
C ARG A 8 -1.49 -8.73 -25.05
N SER A 9 -1.13 -8.76 -26.33
CA SER A 9 -2.08 -8.86 -27.45
C SER A 9 -2.91 -10.13 -27.37
N LEU A 10 -2.37 -11.16 -26.72
CA LEU A 10 -3.01 -12.44 -26.56
C LEU A 10 -3.98 -12.49 -25.36
N LEU A 11 -4.04 -11.47 -24.50
CA LEU A 11 -4.97 -11.45 -23.36
C LEU A 11 -6.29 -10.75 -23.75
N ALA A 12 -7.41 -11.18 -23.14
CA ALA A 12 -8.67 -10.46 -23.33
C ALA A 12 -8.54 -9.02 -22.81
N PRO A 13 -9.18 -8.01 -23.42
CA PRO A 13 -9.05 -6.61 -22.99
C PRO A 13 -9.41 -6.41 -21.50
N PRO A 14 -8.69 -5.55 -20.75
CA PRO A 14 -8.90 -5.40 -19.31
C PRO A 14 -10.33 -4.99 -18.96
N PHE A 15 -10.92 -4.11 -19.78
CA PHE A 15 -12.27 -3.60 -19.56
C PHE A 15 -13.35 -4.70 -19.66
N VAL A 16 -13.16 -5.71 -20.52
CA VAL A 16 -14.11 -6.83 -20.66
C VAL A 16 -14.08 -7.68 -19.39
N ALA A 17 -12.88 -8.08 -18.96
CA ALA A 17 -12.71 -8.85 -17.74
C ALA A 17 -13.21 -8.09 -16.51
N LEU A 18 -12.99 -6.78 -16.44
CA LEU A 18 -13.47 -5.93 -15.35
C LEU A 18 -15.00 -5.88 -15.31
N ARG A 19 -15.67 -5.71 -16.47
CA ARG A 19 -17.14 -5.73 -16.54
C ARG A 19 -17.71 -7.06 -16.07
N VAL A 20 -17.11 -8.18 -16.45
CA VAL A 20 -17.54 -9.51 -16.00
C VAL A 20 -17.34 -9.67 -14.49
N ALA A 21 -16.19 -9.27 -13.96
CA ALA A 21 -15.92 -9.33 -12.52
C ALA A 21 -16.89 -8.45 -11.71
N VAL A 22 -17.18 -7.23 -12.18
CA VAL A 22 -18.18 -6.36 -11.56
C VAL A 22 -19.57 -6.98 -11.65
N GLY A 23 -19.93 -7.60 -12.78
CA GLY A 23 -21.18 -8.33 -12.92
C GLY A 23 -21.32 -9.47 -11.90
N VAL A 24 -20.28 -10.27 -11.73
CA VAL A 24 -20.22 -11.35 -10.72
C VAL A 24 -20.34 -10.77 -9.30
N ALA A 25 -19.62 -9.68 -9.00
CA ALA A 25 -19.68 -9.03 -7.69
C ALA A 25 -21.08 -8.46 -7.38
N VAL A 26 -21.70 -7.77 -8.34
CA VAL A 26 -23.01 -7.12 -8.18
C VAL A 26 -24.13 -8.15 -8.11
N LEU A 27 -24.15 -9.13 -9.03
CA LEU A 27 -25.22 -10.12 -9.09
C LEU A 27 -25.10 -11.20 -8.01
N GLY A 28 -23.88 -11.48 -7.53
CA GLY A 28 -23.64 -12.40 -6.42
C GLY A 28 -23.79 -11.69 -5.08
N PHE A 29 -22.64 -11.30 -4.51
CA PHE A 29 -22.56 -10.70 -3.18
C PHE A 29 -23.33 -9.40 -3.04
N GLY A 30 -23.35 -8.53 -4.06
CA GLY A 30 -24.05 -7.25 -4.05
C GLY A 30 -25.57 -7.41 -3.88
N ALA A 31 -26.18 -8.28 -4.67
CA ALA A 31 -27.61 -8.59 -4.58
C ALA A 31 -27.98 -9.17 -3.21
N LEU A 32 -27.17 -10.09 -2.68
CA LEU A 32 -27.37 -10.65 -1.34
C LEU A 32 -27.16 -9.61 -0.24
N THR A 33 -26.22 -8.68 -0.41
CA THR A 33 -26.02 -7.57 0.54
C THR A 33 -27.25 -6.67 0.58
N VAL A 34 -27.82 -6.34 -0.59
CA VAL A 34 -29.08 -5.59 -0.69
C VAL A 34 -30.20 -6.32 0.05
N PHE A 35 -30.41 -7.62 -0.22
CA PHE A 35 -31.42 -8.41 0.48
C PHE A 35 -31.19 -8.47 2.00
N SER A 36 -29.94 -8.56 2.44
CA SER A 36 -29.58 -8.56 3.86
C SER A 36 -29.89 -7.21 4.53
N VAL A 37 -29.58 -6.09 3.88
CA VAL A 37 -29.84 -4.74 4.40
C VAL A 37 -31.33 -4.44 4.49
N PHE A 38 -32.12 -4.94 3.54
CA PHE A 38 -33.58 -4.80 3.54
C PHE A 38 -34.31 -5.81 4.44
N GLY A 39 -33.59 -6.64 5.21
CA GLY A 39 -34.20 -7.58 6.14
C GLY A 39 -35.02 -8.69 5.47
N LEU A 40 -34.73 -9.03 4.21
CA LEU A 40 -35.46 -10.08 3.46
C LEU A 40 -35.04 -11.51 3.86
N GLY A 41 -34.10 -11.64 4.79
CA GLY A 41 -33.69 -12.90 5.39
C GLY A 41 -34.55 -13.30 6.58
N ALA A 42 -34.43 -14.56 7.00
CA ALA A 42 -35.02 -15.00 8.26
C ALA A 42 -34.21 -14.45 9.46
N GLU A 43 -34.91 -13.79 10.38
CA GLU A 43 -34.32 -13.27 11.63
C GLU A 43 -33.86 -14.41 12.56
N GLY A 44 -32.83 -14.14 13.37
CA GLY A 44 -32.30 -15.09 14.35
C GLY A 44 -31.46 -16.24 13.78
N LEU A 45 -31.25 -16.30 12.46
CA LEU A 45 -30.38 -17.28 11.81
C LEU A 45 -29.06 -16.65 11.32
N PRO A 46 -28.00 -17.46 11.11
CA PRO A 46 -26.76 -17.00 10.48
C PRO A 46 -27.02 -16.25 9.16
N GLY A 47 -26.62 -14.99 9.12
CA GLY A 47 -26.81 -14.08 7.98
C GLY A 47 -25.70 -14.17 6.93
N LEU A 48 -25.82 -13.39 5.86
CA LEU A 48 -24.81 -13.28 4.78
C LEU A 48 -23.39 -13.12 5.32
N PHE A 49 -23.32 -12.24 6.30
CA PHE A 49 -22.14 -11.72 6.94
C PHE A 49 -21.51 -12.67 7.97
N THR A 50 -22.19 -13.77 8.30
CA THR A 50 -21.68 -14.82 9.19
C THR A 50 -20.70 -15.76 8.46
N PHE A 51 -20.84 -15.91 7.13
CA PHE A 51 -20.06 -16.83 6.32
C PHE A 51 -18.90 -16.12 5.62
N ARG A 52 -17.68 -16.63 5.79
CA ARG A 52 -16.46 -16.06 5.20
C ARG A 52 -16.39 -16.32 3.70
N SER A 53 -16.84 -17.49 3.28
CA SER A 53 -17.01 -17.86 1.87
C SER A 53 -18.02 -16.95 1.17
N ALA A 54 -19.05 -16.46 1.86
CA ALA A 54 -19.97 -15.50 1.26
C ALA A 54 -19.38 -14.07 1.20
N THR A 55 -18.78 -13.61 2.30
CA THR A 55 -18.23 -12.23 2.36
C THR A 55 -16.95 -12.05 1.56
N VAL A 56 -15.92 -12.82 1.88
CA VAL A 56 -14.61 -12.74 1.22
C VAL A 56 -14.60 -13.58 -0.04
N GLY A 57 -15.19 -14.78 -0.01
CA GLY A 57 -15.25 -15.65 -1.17
C GLY A 57 -16.07 -15.03 -2.31
N ASP A 58 -17.37 -14.80 -2.11
CA ASP A 58 -18.24 -14.27 -3.17
C ASP A 58 -18.00 -12.77 -3.41
N GLY A 59 -17.74 -11.99 -2.36
CA GLY A 59 -17.54 -10.55 -2.47
C GLY A 59 -16.20 -10.13 -3.09
N LEU A 60 -15.16 -10.97 -3.00
CA LEU A 60 -13.81 -10.63 -3.47
C LEU A 60 -13.17 -11.72 -4.34
N LEU A 61 -13.07 -12.96 -3.86
CA LEU A 61 -12.32 -14.01 -4.56
C LEU A 61 -12.98 -14.44 -5.87
N LEU A 62 -14.30 -14.58 -5.92
CA LEU A 62 -15.02 -14.94 -7.14
C LEU A 62 -14.95 -13.86 -8.23
N PRO A 63 -15.14 -12.55 -7.93
CA PRO A 63 -14.88 -11.48 -8.89
C PRO A 63 -13.44 -11.46 -9.41
N LEU A 64 -12.45 -11.63 -8.52
CA LEU A 64 -11.03 -11.67 -8.90
C LEU A 64 -10.72 -12.88 -9.80
N LEU A 65 -11.26 -14.05 -9.46
CA LEU A 65 -11.13 -15.26 -10.26
C LEU A 65 -11.76 -15.08 -11.64
N SER A 66 -12.97 -14.49 -11.69
CA SER A 66 -13.67 -14.18 -12.93
C SER A 66 -12.87 -13.24 -13.82
N TYR A 67 -12.30 -12.17 -13.25
CA TYR A 67 -11.39 -11.27 -13.95
C TYR A 67 -10.19 -12.05 -14.53
N ALA A 68 -9.52 -12.85 -13.69
CA ALA A 68 -8.30 -13.55 -14.05
C ALA A 68 -8.53 -14.59 -15.16
N LEU A 69 -9.59 -15.40 -15.07
CA LEU A 69 -9.92 -16.41 -16.07
C LEU A 69 -10.33 -15.79 -17.40
N VAL A 70 -11.14 -14.71 -17.39
CA VAL A 70 -11.51 -14.00 -18.62
C VAL A 70 -10.28 -13.40 -19.29
N ARG A 71 -9.40 -12.73 -18.52
CA ARG A 71 -8.12 -12.21 -19.03
C ARG A 71 -7.28 -13.30 -19.67
N ALA A 72 -7.14 -14.43 -18.97
CA ALA A 72 -6.34 -15.57 -19.42
C ALA A 72 -6.95 -16.31 -20.61
N SER A 73 -8.27 -16.23 -20.84
CA SER A 73 -8.95 -16.93 -21.93
C SER A 73 -8.67 -16.35 -23.33
N GLY A 74 -8.37 -15.06 -23.45
CA GLY A 74 -7.91 -14.42 -24.71
C GLY A 74 -8.93 -14.35 -25.86
N GLY A 75 -10.21 -14.65 -25.65
CA GLY A 75 -11.22 -14.71 -26.71
C GLY A 75 -11.20 -16.04 -27.48
N VAL A 76 -12.29 -16.81 -27.39
CA VAL A 76 -12.34 -18.23 -27.78
C VAL A 76 -12.74 -18.42 -29.26
N ILE A 77 -11.88 -19.07 -30.06
CA ILE A 77 -12.09 -19.47 -31.48
C ILE A 77 -13.17 -20.58 -31.58
N ALA A 78 -13.94 -20.62 -32.67
CA ALA A 78 -15.16 -21.44 -32.85
C ALA A 78 -15.09 -22.93 -32.41
N PHE A 79 -14.07 -23.72 -32.80
CA PHE A 79 -13.94 -25.13 -32.37
C PHE A 79 -13.80 -25.27 -30.84
N ARG A 80 -13.18 -24.28 -30.20
CA ARG A 80 -12.97 -24.22 -28.75
C ARG A 80 -14.24 -23.86 -27.99
N ARG A 81 -15.28 -23.33 -28.66
CA ARG A 81 -16.56 -22.96 -28.04
C ARG A 81 -17.38 -24.19 -27.61
N ARG A 82 -17.26 -25.33 -28.33
CA ARG A 82 -18.02 -26.55 -28.00
C ARG A 82 -17.59 -27.17 -26.68
N ALA A 83 -16.29 -27.32 -26.44
CA ALA A 83 -15.78 -27.86 -25.17
C ALA A 83 -16.15 -26.95 -23.98
N VAL A 84 -16.01 -25.64 -24.16
CA VAL A 84 -16.41 -24.64 -23.16
C VAL A 84 -17.92 -24.74 -22.85
N ALA A 85 -18.76 -24.82 -23.89
CA ALA A 85 -20.21 -24.94 -23.72
C ALA A 85 -20.60 -26.26 -23.05
N PHE A 86 -20.02 -27.39 -23.47
CA PHE A 86 -20.30 -28.69 -22.88
C PHE A 86 -19.91 -28.73 -21.40
N THR A 87 -18.73 -28.23 -21.03
CA THR A 87 -18.33 -28.14 -19.63
C THR A 87 -19.24 -27.19 -18.85
N ALA A 88 -19.57 -26.03 -19.40
CA ALA A 88 -20.44 -25.07 -18.72
C ALA A 88 -21.82 -25.69 -18.44
N VAL A 89 -22.42 -26.38 -19.41
CA VAL A 89 -23.71 -27.08 -19.23
C VAL A 89 -23.59 -28.21 -18.18
N GLY A 90 -22.55 -29.04 -18.28
CA GLY A 90 -22.35 -30.13 -17.31
C GLY A 90 -22.18 -29.61 -15.88
N ILE A 91 -21.40 -28.54 -15.68
CA ILE A 91 -21.18 -27.94 -14.36
C ILE A 91 -22.39 -27.13 -13.89
N PHE A 92 -23.17 -26.54 -14.79
CA PHE A 92 -24.47 -25.95 -14.44
C PHE A 92 -25.39 -27.00 -13.80
N LEU A 93 -25.51 -28.17 -14.44
CA LEU A 93 -26.32 -29.27 -13.93
C LEU A 93 -25.80 -29.80 -12.59
N ALA A 94 -24.47 -29.92 -12.43
CA ALA A 94 -23.89 -30.29 -11.15
C ALA A 94 -24.17 -29.23 -10.05
N GLY A 95 -24.08 -27.94 -10.38
CA GLY A 95 -24.41 -26.85 -9.47
C GLY A 95 -25.89 -26.87 -9.06
N ALA A 96 -26.79 -27.09 -10.01
CA ALA A 96 -28.22 -27.27 -9.76
C ALA A 96 -28.50 -28.50 -8.89
N ALA A 97 -27.78 -29.61 -9.10
CA ALA A 97 -27.90 -30.81 -8.28
C ALA A 97 -27.45 -30.59 -6.83
N ILE A 98 -26.40 -29.78 -6.59
CA ILE A 98 -25.98 -29.40 -5.23
C ILE A 98 -27.08 -28.58 -4.54
N GLN A 99 -27.68 -27.61 -5.23
CA GLN A 99 -28.79 -26.82 -4.68
C GLN A 99 -30.04 -27.68 -4.41
N ALA A 100 -30.33 -28.63 -5.29
CA ALA A 100 -31.39 -29.62 -5.07
C ALA A 100 -31.08 -30.52 -3.87
N GLN A 101 -29.82 -30.96 -3.70
CA GLN A 101 -29.39 -31.73 -2.54
C GLN A 101 -29.57 -30.93 -1.23
N TRP A 102 -29.30 -29.63 -1.23
CA TRP A 102 -29.54 -28.78 -0.06
C TRP A 102 -31.02 -28.70 0.30
N LEU A 103 -31.88 -28.56 -0.71
CA LEU A 103 -33.33 -28.60 -0.51
C LEU A 103 -33.81 -29.98 -0.05
N LEU A 104 -33.27 -31.08 -0.58
CA LEU A 104 -33.70 -32.43 -0.24
C LEU A 104 -33.14 -32.94 1.09
N ASN A 105 -32.14 -32.26 1.67
CA ASN A 105 -31.59 -32.63 2.96
C ASN A 105 -32.64 -32.43 4.08
N PRO A 106 -33.05 -33.48 4.81
CA PRO A 106 -34.02 -33.34 5.90
C PRO A 106 -33.44 -32.62 7.14
N ARG A 107 -32.11 -32.46 7.20
CA ARG A 107 -31.39 -31.80 8.29
C ARG A 107 -30.33 -30.83 7.74
N PRO A 108 -30.72 -29.79 6.99
CA PRO A 108 -29.76 -28.81 6.52
C PRO A 108 -29.31 -27.91 7.68
N ARG A 109 -28.12 -27.33 7.57
CA ARG A 109 -27.73 -26.22 8.45
C ARG A 109 -28.57 -25.00 8.09
N ALA A 110 -29.56 -24.70 8.92
CA ALA A 110 -30.43 -23.55 8.72
C ALA A 110 -29.62 -22.24 8.68
N ASN A 111 -29.99 -21.35 7.76
CA ASN A 111 -29.38 -20.03 7.60
C ASN A 111 -30.40 -19.05 7.00
N TRP A 112 -30.03 -17.78 6.87
CA TRP A 112 -30.92 -16.72 6.38
C TRP A 112 -31.48 -16.93 4.96
N THR A 113 -30.92 -17.84 4.15
CA THR A 113 -31.41 -18.20 2.80
C THR A 113 -32.17 -19.54 2.75
N LEU A 114 -31.85 -20.45 3.67
CA LEU A 114 -32.48 -21.77 3.83
C LEU A 114 -32.96 -21.91 5.29
N PRO A 115 -34.07 -21.26 5.66
CA PRO A 115 -34.45 -21.13 7.08
C PRO A 115 -35.01 -22.42 7.69
N ARG A 116 -35.50 -23.35 6.86
CA ARG A 116 -36.03 -24.65 7.28
C ARG A 116 -35.77 -25.72 6.21
N PRO A 117 -35.83 -27.02 6.55
CA PRO A 117 -35.72 -28.08 5.57
C PRO A 117 -36.66 -27.89 4.38
N HIS A 118 -36.18 -28.23 3.17
CA HIS A 118 -36.97 -28.21 1.94
C HIS A 118 -37.48 -26.83 1.49
N TYR A 119 -36.95 -25.73 2.01
CA TYR A 119 -37.47 -24.39 1.71
C TYR A 119 -36.38 -23.33 1.57
N PHE A 120 -36.21 -22.79 0.36
CA PHE A 120 -35.51 -21.52 0.12
C PHE A 120 -36.50 -20.36 0.18
N ASN A 121 -36.08 -19.26 0.82
CA ASN A 121 -36.76 -17.98 0.66
C ASN A 121 -36.27 -17.27 -0.63
N LEU A 122 -36.70 -16.03 -0.86
CA LEU A 122 -36.32 -15.27 -2.04
C LEU A 122 -34.78 -15.12 -2.20
N PRO A 123 -34.02 -14.69 -1.16
CA PRO A 123 -32.56 -14.72 -1.20
C PRO A 123 -31.96 -16.10 -1.54
N GLY A 124 -32.54 -17.18 -1.02
CA GLY A 124 -32.10 -18.55 -1.30
C GLY A 124 -32.30 -18.97 -2.75
N TRP A 125 -33.43 -18.65 -3.36
CA TRP A 125 -33.65 -18.92 -4.78
C TRP A 125 -32.70 -18.12 -5.67
N TRP A 126 -32.48 -16.85 -5.35
CA TRP A 126 -31.50 -16.02 -6.07
C TRP A 126 -30.09 -16.62 -5.96
N HIS A 127 -29.65 -16.94 -4.74
CA HIS A 127 -28.34 -17.55 -4.50
C HIS A 127 -28.19 -18.88 -5.24
N ALA A 128 -29.20 -19.75 -5.23
CA ALA A 128 -29.17 -21.04 -5.91
C ALA A 128 -28.99 -20.90 -7.44
N VAL A 129 -29.74 -19.98 -8.06
CA VAL A 129 -29.62 -19.68 -9.50
C VAL A 129 -28.25 -19.08 -9.82
N PHE A 130 -27.82 -18.08 -9.03
CA PHE A 130 -26.50 -17.46 -9.19
C PHE A 130 -25.38 -18.49 -9.03
N PHE A 131 -25.45 -19.37 -8.05
CA PHE A 131 -24.46 -20.41 -7.80
C PHE A 131 -24.31 -21.35 -9.00
N ALA A 132 -25.42 -21.87 -9.54
CA ALA A 132 -25.39 -22.77 -10.69
C ALA A 132 -24.81 -22.08 -11.95
N LEU A 133 -25.22 -20.85 -12.23
CA LEU A 133 -24.71 -20.06 -13.36
C LEU A 133 -23.25 -19.64 -13.18
N GLY A 134 -22.87 -19.23 -11.97
CA GLY A 134 -21.52 -18.83 -11.61
C GLY A 134 -20.54 -19.99 -11.75
N MET A 135 -20.90 -21.17 -11.25
CA MET A 135 -20.11 -22.40 -11.41
C MET A 135 -19.93 -22.76 -12.89
N ALA A 136 -21.01 -22.71 -13.68
CA ALA A 136 -20.97 -22.95 -15.12
C ALA A 136 -20.03 -21.99 -15.85
N PHE A 137 -20.14 -20.69 -15.54
CA PHE A 137 -19.30 -19.65 -16.10
C PHE A 137 -17.82 -19.86 -15.74
N LEU A 138 -17.50 -20.07 -14.47
CA LEU A 138 -16.12 -20.24 -14.00
C LEU A 138 -15.47 -21.48 -14.59
N ALA A 139 -16.19 -22.61 -14.64
CA ALA A 139 -15.68 -23.84 -15.24
C ALA A 139 -15.48 -23.69 -16.75
N GLY A 140 -16.44 -23.06 -17.45
CA GLY A 140 -16.29 -22.74 -18.87
C GLY A 140 -15.08 -21.85 -19.14
N ALA A 141 -14.86 -20.82 -18.32
CA ALA A 141 -13.70 -19.93 -18.42
C ALA A 141 -12.39 -20.67 -18.11
N ALA A 142 -12.36 -21.55 -17.11
CA ALA A 142 -11.20 -22.38 -16.79
C ALA A 142 -10.84 -23.33 -17.94
N ILE A 143 -11.82 -24.01 -18.54
CA ILE A 143 -11.60 -24.85 -19.72
C ILE A 143 -11.16 -24.03 -20.93
N ALA A 144 -11.68 -22.82 -21.12
CA ALA A 144 -11.20 -21.94 -22.17
C ALA A 144 -9.70 -21.65 -22.02
N VAL A 145 -9.22 -21.41 -20.79
CA VAL A 145 -7.79 -21.25 -20.47
C VAL A 145 -7.01 -22.53 -20.76
N VAL A 146 -7.47 -23.69 -20.29
CA VAL A 146 -6.82 -24.99 -20.50
C VAL A 146 -6.65 -25.30 -21.99
N VAL A 147 -7.73 -25.18 -22.76
CA VAL A 147 -7.75 -25.45 -24.21
C VAL A 147 -6.82 -24.49 -24.96
N ARG A 148 -6.79 -23.22 -24.54
CA ARG A 148 -5.88 -22.22 -25.10
C ARG A 148 -4.43 -22.58 -24.84
N LEU A 149 -4.05 -22.84 -23.58
CA LEU A 149 -2.68 -23.19 -23.21
C LEU A 149 -2.20 -24.42 -23.98
N ARG A 150 -3.07 -25.42 -24.19
CA ARG A 150 -2.75 -26.62 -24.97
C ARG A 150 -2.45 -26.34 -26.45
N GLY A 151 -2.95 -25.23 -26.98
CA GLY A 151 -2.73 -24.77 -28.35
C GLY A 151 -1.57 -23.79 -28.50
N GLU A 152 -0.96 -23.31 -27.42
CA GLU A 152 0.18 -22.39 -27.45
C GLU A 152 1.52 -23.15 -27.43
N ALA A 153 2.59 -22.50 -27.89
CA ALA A 153 3.93 -23.07 -27.85
C ALA A 153 4.42 -23.27 -26.39
N PRO A 154 5.20 -24.34 -26.08
CA PRO A 154 5.61 -24.66 -24.72
C PRO A 154 6.28 -23.50 -23.97
N ALA A 155 7.13 -22.72 -24.65
CA ALA A 155 7.80 -21.56 -24.04
C ALA A 155 6.82 -20.46 -23.59
N VAL A 156 5.73 -20.25 -24.34
CA VAL A 156 4.68 -19.28 -24.00
C VAL A 156 3.85 -19.80 -22.80
N VAL A 157 3.51 -21.09 -22.81
CA VAL A 157 2.80 -21.75 -21.70
C VAL A 157 3.63 -21.69 -20.41
N GLU A 158 4.93 -21.97 -20.50
CA GLU A 158 5.85 -21.85 -19.36
C GLU A 158 5.90 -20.42 -18.83
N SER A 159 6.02 -19.41 -19.72
CA SER A 159 5.98 -17.99 -19.33
C SER A 159 4.70 -17.63 -18.56
N ARG A 160 3.55 -18.16 -18.99
CA ARG A 160 2.25 -17.95 -18.31
C ARG A 160 2.17 -18.63 -16.96
N ILE A 161 2.59 -19.90 -16.86
CA ILE A 161 2.62 -20.66 -15.60
C ILE A 161 3.52 -19.96 -14.58
N ARG A 162 4.63 -19.36 -15.05
CA ARG A 162 5.58 -18.65 -14.21
C ARG A 162 5.14 -17.26 -13.78
N SER A 163 4.01 -16.78 -14.28
CA SER A 163 3.52 -15.44 -13.97
C SER A 163 2.90 -15.36 -12.58
N VAL A 164 3.11 -14.23 -11.90
CA VAL A 164 2.45 -13.91 -10.61
C VAL A 164 0.92 -13.94 -10.75
N GLY A 165 0.39 -13.63 -11.93
CA GLY A 165 -1.05 -13.71 -12.21
C GLY A 165 -1.59 -15.15 -12.15
N ALA A 166 -0.81 -16.15 -12.57
CA ALA A 166 -1.20 -17.55 -12.45
C ALA A 166 -1.28 -17.98 -10.98
N VAL A 167 -0.31 -17.55 -10.16
CA VAL A 167 -0.33 -17.78 -8.70
C VAL A 167 -1.57 -17.13 -8.09
N GLY A 168 -1.83 -15.86 -8.40
CA GLY A 168 -3.03 -15.15 -7.93
C GLY A 168 -4.34 -15.84 -8.32
N THR A 169 -4.43 -16.35 -9.54
CA THR A 169 -5.63 -17.07 -10.04
C THR A 169 -5.89 -18.34 -9.22
N LEU A 170 -4.88 -19.19 -9.03
CA LEU A 170 -5.04 -20.42 -8.24
C LEU A 170 -5.21 -20.12 -6.75
N ALA A 171 -4.53 -19.10 -6.23
CA ALA A 171 -4.69 -18.67 -4.83
C ALA A 171 -6.13 -18.21 -4.55
N SER A 172 -6.82 -17.57 -5.52
CA SER A 172 -8.24 -17.24 -5.38
C SER A 172 -9.14 -18.49 -5.33
N VAL A 173 -8.88 -19.49 -6.19
CA VAL A 173 -9.62 -20.77 -6.16
C VAL A 173 -9.41 -21.50 -4.84
N PHE A 174 -8.15 -21.71 -4.47
CA PHE A 174 -7.80 -22.42 -3.24
C PHE A 174 -8.26 -21.64 -2.00
N GLY A 175 -8.15 -20.32 -2.01
CA GLY A 175 -8.62 -19.46 -0.94
C GLY A 175 -10.14 -19.58 -0.75
N PHE A 176 -10.91 -19.57 -1.84
CA PHE A 176 -12.36 -19.79 -1.78
C PHE A 176 -12.69 -21.15 -1.14
N MET A 177 -12.03 -22.21 -1.62
CA MET A 177 -12.22 -23.57 -1.10
C MET A 177 -11.80 -23.72 0.36
N ALA A 178 -10.76 -22.99 0.78
CA ALA A 178 -10.36 -22.93 2.17
C ALA A 178 -11.42 -22.25 3.04
N LEU A 179 -11.99 -21.13 2.59
CA LEU A 179 -13.06 -20.45 3.33
C LEU A 179 -14.32 -21.32 3.44
N VAL A 180 -14.69 -22.03 2.36
CA VAL A 180 -15.79 -23.01 2.37
C VAL A 180 -15.53 -24.13 3.38
N ALA A 181 -14.30 -24.66 3.42
CA ALA A 181 -13.94 -25.70 4.38
C ALA A 181 -14.07 -25.22 5.83
N VAL A 182 -13.68 -23.98 6.11
CA VAL A 182 -13.82 -23.40 7.44
C VAL A 182 -15.28 -23.16 7.80
N ASP A 183 -16.07 -22.59 6.88
CA ASP A 183 -17.50 -22.33 7.14
C ASP A 183 -18.31 -23.62 7.33
N ASN A 184 -17.89 -24.72 6.71
CA ASN A 184 -18.52 -26.04 6.85
C ASN A 184 -18.07 -26.83 8.08
N ALA A 185 -17.06 -26.37 8.81
CA ALA A 185 -16.61 -27.04 10.02
C ALA A 185 -17.67 -26.94 11.13
N ALA A 186 -18.03 -28.07 11.74
CA ALA A 186 -18.94 -28.10 12.87
C ALA A 186 -18.27 -27.54 14.13
N THR A 187 -16.98 -27.83 14.30
CA THR A 187 -16.14 -27.33 15.39
C THR A 187 -14.78 -26.86 14.88
N SER A 188 -14.07 -26.05 15.68
CA SER A 188 -12.71 -25.62 15.36
C SER A 188 -11.70 -26.77 15.20
N ARG A 189 -11.99 -27.95 15.78
CA ARG A 189 -11.16 -29.16 15.65
C ARG A 189 -11.28 -29.81 14.27
N ASP A 190 -12.40 -29.60 13.56
CA ASP A 190 -12.66 -30.20 12.25
C ASP A 190 -11.98 -29.40 11.11
N VAL A 191 -11.66 -28.13 11.36
CA VAL A 191 -11.11 -27.19 10.38
C VAL A 191 -9.87 -27.73 9.67
N PRO A 192 -8.83 -28.26 10.36
CA PRO A 192 -7.63 -28.75 9.67
C PRO A 192 -7.92 -29.91 8.71
N GLY A 193 -8.80 -30.84 9.09
CA GLY A 193 -9.18 -31.99 8.26
C GLY A 193 -9.96 -31.57 7.01
N LEU A 194 -10.95 -30.67 7.18
CA LEU A 194 -11.71 -30.13 6.05
C LEU A 194 -10.84 -29.27 5.13
N LEU A 195 -9.92 -28.48 5.67
CA LEU A 195 -8.96 -27.71 4.87
C LEU A 195 -8.07 -28.64 4.05
N ALA A 196 -7.49 -29.68 4.67
CA ALA A 196 -6.65 -30.65 3.97
C ALA A 196 -7.42 -31.33 2.83
N LEU A 197 -8.68 -31.72 3.06
CA LEU A 197 -9.53 -32.34 2.05
C LEU A 197 -9.83 -31.39 0.89
N HIS A 198 -10.35 -30.19 1.16
CA HIS A 198 -10.79 -29.25 0.12
C HIS A 198 -9.61 -28.66 -0.66
N LEU A 199 -8.54 -28.28 0.04
CA LEU A 199 -7.31 -27.79 -0.61
C LEU A 199 -6.61 -28.91 -1.36
N GLY A 200 -6.53 -30.11 -0.80
CA GLY A 200 -5.95 -31.28 -1.46
C GLY A 200 -6.68 -31.66 -2.75
N ALA A 201 -8.00 -31.78 -2.69
CA ALA A 201 -8.82 -32.08 -3.87
C ALA A 201 -8.71 -30.99 -4.95
N SER A 202 -8.69 -29.72 -4.55
CA SER A 202 -8.53 -28.59 -5.46
C SER A 202 -7.12 -28.55 -6.08
N ALA A 203 -6.08 -28.84 -5.30
CA ALA A 203 -4.70 -28.89 -5.76
C ALA A 203 -4.49 -30.02 -6.78
N VAL A 204 -5.02 -31.21 -6.50
CA VAL A 204 -4.97 -32.34 -7.44
C VAL A 204 -5.72 -31.99 -8.73
N SER A 205 -6.92 -31.41 -8.63
CA SER A 205 -7.70 -30.99 -9.80
C SER A 205 -6.96 -29.95 -10.64
N ALA A 206 -6.38 -28.93 -10.01
CA ALA A 206 -5.58 -27.92 -10.68
C ALA A 206 -4.32 -28.52 -11.34
N PHE A 207 -3.62 -29.43 -10.65
CA PHE A 207 -2.44 -30.11 -11.18
C PHE A 207 -2.79 -30.97 -12.40
N VAL A 208 -3.89 -31.72 -12.36
CA VAL A 208 -4.37 -32.53 -13.49
C VAL A 208 -4.77 -31.64 -14.67
N LEU A 209 -5.50 -30.55 -14.44
CA LEU A 209 -5.89 -29.61 -15.49
C LEU A 209 -4.67 -28.92 -16.13
N LEU A 210 -3.67 -28.53 -15.33
CA LEU A 210 -2.42 -27.97 -15.83
C LEU A 210 -1.57 -29.02 -16.56
N GLY A 211 -1.55 -30.26 -16.08
CA GLY A 211 -0.93 -31.40 -16.77
C GLY A 211 -1.54 -31.60 -18.14
N PHE A 212 -2.87 -31.62 -18.23
CA PHE A 212 -3.60 -31.71 -19.49
C PHE A 212 -3.37 -30.49 -20.40
N ALA A 213 -3.34 -29.28 -19.84
CA ALA A 213 -3.05 -28.03 -20.56
C ALA A 213 -1.64 -28.03 -21.15
N THR A 214 -0.67 -28.59 -20.42
CA THR A 214 0.75 -28.61 -20.81
C THR A 214 1.18 -29.88 -21.55
N ARG A 215 0.23 -30.78 -21.84
CA ARG A 215 0.49 -32.12 -22.41
C ARG A 215 1.53 -32.90 -21.60
N TRP A 216 1.50 -32.74 -20.27
CA TRP A 216 2.39 -33.37 -19.30
C TRP A 216 3.88 -32.99 -19.44
N ARG A 217 4.22 -31.97 -20.26
CA ARG A 217 5.61 -31.56 -20.48
C ARG A 217 6.18 -30.65 -19.39
N LEU A 218 5.31 -29.93 -18.67
CA LEU A 218 5.71 -28.91 -17.68
C LEU A 218 5.25 -29.28 -16.26
N LEU A 219 5.21 -30.58 -15.92
CA LEU A 219 4.67 -31.05 -14.64
C LEU A 219 5.39 -30.47 -13.42
N GLY A 220 6.72 -30.35 -13.48
CA GLY A 220 7.48 -29.71 -12.40
C GLY A 220 7.06 -28.26 -12.15
N ARG A 221 6.83 -27.49 -13.23
CA ARG A 221 6.36 -26.09 -13.13
C ARG A 221 4.90 -26.00 -12.68
N ALA A 222 4.05 -26.92 -13.13
CA ALA A 222 2.66 -27.00 -12.68
C ALA A 222 2.58 -27.32 -11.18
N ALA A 223 3.38 -28.27 -10.70
CA ALA A 223 3.47 -28.60 -9.27
C ALA A 223 3.98 -27.40 -8.45
N GLN A 224 5.04 -26.74 -8.91
CA GLN A 224 5.56 -25.52 -8.27
C GLN A 224 4.50 -24.42 -8.17
N LEU A 225 3.75 -24.18 -9.24
CA LEU A 225 2.67 -23.19 -9.27
C LEU A 225 1.56 -23.56 -8.26
N VAL A 226 1.11 -24.81 -8.24
CA VAL A 226 0.07 -25.28 -7.31
C VAL A 226 0.53 -25.14 -5.86
N VAL A 227 1.74 -25.61 -5.52
CA VAL A 227 2.30 -25.50 -4.16
C VAL A 227 2.43 -24.04 -3.74
N THR A 228 2.93 -23.17 -4.62
CA THR A 228 3.09 -21.74 -4.33
C THR A 228 1.74 -21.06 -4.07
N ALA A 229 0.68 -21.45 -4.79
CA ALA A 229 -0.66 -20.91 -4.61
C ALA A 229 -1.40 -21.45 -3.37
N LEU A 230 -1.05 -22.64 -2.87
CA LEU A 230 -1.64 -23.21 -1.66
C LEU A 230 -1.26 -22.44 -0.39
N LEU A 231 -0.05 -21.86 -0.35
CA LEU A 231 0.45 -21.12 0.81
C LEU A 231 -0.45 -19.94 1.21
N PRO A 232 -0.74 -18.96 0.33
CA PRO A 232 -1.65 -17.86 0.66
C PRO A 232 -3.08 -18.34 0.90
N ALA A 233 -3.53 -19.40 0.22
CA ALA A 233 -4.88 -19.93 0.41
C ALA A 233 -5.11 -20.54 1.80
N GLY A 234 -4.16 -21.34 2.27
CA GLY A 234 -4.21 -21.90 3.62
C GLY A 234 -4.14 -20.80 4.69
N ALA A 235 -3.32 -19.77 4.47
CA ALA A 235 -3.25 -18.64 5.39
C ALA A 235 -4.53 -17.78 5.37
N LEU A 236 -5.20 -17.65 4.22
CA LEU A 236 -6.47 -16.91 4.09
C LEU A 236 -7.58 -17.50 4.95
N ALA A 237 -7.61 -18.84 5.08
CA ALA A 237 -8.57 -19.57 5.91
C ALA A 237 -8.62 -19.05 7.37
N TYR A 238 -7.46 -18.60 7.85
CA TYR A 238 -7.22 -18.20 9.22
C TYR A 238 -7.22 -16.67 9.41
N ALA A 239 -7.30 -15.89 8.32
CA ALA A 239 -7.19 -14.44 8.33
C ALA A 239 -8.52 -13.70 8.64
N PHE A 240 -9.66 -14.40 8.67
CA PHE A 240 -10.98 -13.79 8.89
C PHE A 240 -11.71 -14.52 10.02
N PRO A 241 -12.37 -13.81 10.97
CA PRO A 241 -13.02 -14.41 12.13
C PRO A 241 -14.44 -14.92 11.82
N HIS A 242 -15.04 -15.65 12.77
CA HIS A 242 -16.50 -15.80 12.84
C HIS A 242 -17.00 -14.54 13.56
N ASP A 243 -17.90 -13.78 12.93
CA ASP A 243 -18.52 -12.53 13.42
C ASP A 243 -17.77 -11.21 13.11
N LEU A 244 -18.44 -10.32 12.36
CA LEU A 244 -17.94 -9.03 11.88
C LEU A 244 -18.02 -7.92 12.95
N ARG A 245 -17.57 -8.17 14.17
CA ARG A 245 -17.18 -7.04 15.02
C ARG A 245 -15.79 -6.62 14.57
N TYR A 246 -15.74 -5.85 13.49
CA TYR A 246 -14.51 -5.20 13.06
C TYR A 246 -14.14 -4.15 14.10
N ASP A 247 -13.31 -4.56 15.04
CA ASP A 247 -12.56 -3.61 15.83
C ASP A 247 -11.68 -2.79 14.88
N LEU A 248 -11.71 -1.46 15.01
CA LEU A 248 -10.87 -0.53 14.25
C LEU A 248 -9.39 -0.98 14.29
N TRP A 249 -8.96 -1.54 15.43
CA TRP A 249 -7.61 -2.07 15.62
C TRP A 249 -7.31 -3.26 14.71
N ILE A 250 -8.27 -4.16 14.49
CA ILE A 250 -8.17 -5.28 13.55
C ILE A 250 -8.13 -4.79 12.09
N ALA A 251 -8.85 -3.73 11.76
CA ALA A 251 -8.75 -3.14 10.42
C ALA A 251 -7.35 -2.54 10.19
N LEU A 252 -6.80 -1.85 11.19
CA LEU A 252 -5.46 -1.26 11.14
C LEU A 252 -4.36 -2.32 11.00
N VAL A 253 -4.44 -3.44 11.73
CA VAL A 253 -3.59 -4.64 11.56
C VAL A 253 -3.46 -5.04 10.09
N VAL A 254 -4.61 -5.23 9.43
CA VAL A 254 -4.69 -5.73 8.06
C VAL A 254 -4.13 -4.69 7.09
N VAL A 255 -4.43 -3.41 7.32
CA VAL A 255 -3.87 -2.30 6.53
C VAL A 255 -2.34 -2.24 6.66
N ILE A 256 -1.80 -2.33 7.87
CA ILE A 256 -0.34 -2.28 8.11
C ILE A 256 0.35 -3.44 7.41
N ALA A 257 -0.18 -4.66 7.55
CA ALA A 257 0.40 -5.82 6.90
C ALA A 257 0.24 -5.75 5.36
N GLY A 258 -0.85 -5.14 4.87
CA GLY A 258 -1.04 -4.89 3.44
C GLY A 258 -0.03 -3.89 2.89
N LEU A 259 0.23 -2.83 3.64
CA LEU A 259 1.33 -1.91 3.37
C LEU A 259 2.67 -2.66 3.38
N ALA A 260 2.99 -3.45 4.41
CA ALA A 260 4.21 -4.28 4.41
C ALA A 260 4.31 -5.21 3.18
N GLY A 261 3.19 -5.77 2.72
CA GLY A 261 3.11 -6.52 1.45
C GLY A 261 3.38 -5.66 0.21
N VAL A 262 2.88 -4.42 0.15
CA VAL A 262 3.16 -3.44 -0.92
C VAL A 262 4.63 -3.05 -0.94
N PHE A 263 5.21 -2.84 0.24
CA PHE A 263 6.63 -2.58 0.41
C PHE A 263 7.48 -3.74 -0.12
N ALA A 264 7.18 -4.95 0.34
CA ALA A 264 7.86 -6.16 -0.10
C ALA A 264 7.72 -6.35 -1.61
N ALA A 265 6.52 -6.21 -2.18
CA ALA A 265 6.33 -6.36 -3.61
C ALA A 265 7.08 -5.31 -4.45
N GLY A 266 7.29 -4.10 -3.91
CA GLY A 266 8.14 -3.07 -4.51
C GLY A 266 9.62 -3.46 -4.56
N ALA A 267 10.11 -4.15 -3.52
CA ALA A 267 11.49 -4.67 -3.48
C ALA A 267 11.71 -5.87 -4.43
N LEU A 268 10.67 -6.66 -4.71
CA LEU A 268 10.72 -7.88 -5.53
C LEU A 268 10.70 -7.63 -7.05
N THR A 269 11.16 -6.44 -7.48
CA THR A 269 11.30 -5.99 -8.87
C THR A 269 10.09 -6.30 -9.76
N ALA A 270 8.88 -6.33 -9.17
CA ALA A 270 7.66 -6.58 -9.92
C ALA A 270 7.45 -5.45 -10.93
N VAL A 271 7.44 -5.84 -12.21
CA VAL A 271 7.52 -4.93 -13.37
C VAL A 271 6.24 -4.11 -13.52
N THR A 272 5.10 -4.63 -13.05
CA THR A 272 3.79 -3.96 -13.19
C THR A 272 3.11 -3.74 -11.84
N VAL A 273 2.30 -2.68 -11.75
CA VAL A 273 1.47 -2.38 -10.56
C VAL A 273 0.58 -3.56 -10.20
N ALA A 274 -0.05 -4.22 -11.18
CA ALA A 274 -0.89 -5.39 -10.94
C ALA A 274 -0.11 -6.56 -10.31
N GLN A 275 1.10 -6.86 -10.80
CA GLN A 275 1.96 -7.87 -10.17
C GLN A 275 2.35 -7.48 -8.76
N ARG A 276 2.61 -6.20 -8.51
CA ARG A 276 2.88 -5.69 -7.16
C ARG A 276 1.69 -5.96 -6.25
N CYS A 277 0.48 -5.54 -6.63
CA CYS A 277 -0.73 -5.76 -5.83
C CYS A 277 -0.98 -7.24 -5.52
N VAL A 278 -0.86 -8.13 -6.50
CA VAL A 278 -1.07 -9.59 -6.28
C VAL A 278 -0.01 -10.14 -5.33
N LEU A 279 1.26 -9.78 -5.54
CA LEU A 279 2.36 -10.19 -4.68
C LEU A 279 2.17 -9.69 -3.26
N SER A 280 1.77 -8.42 -3.10
CA SER A 280 1.44 -7.82 -1.81
C SER A 280 0.32 -8.56 -1.10
N ALA A 281 -0.74 -8.91 -1.81
CA ALA A 281 -1.87 -9.65 -1.26
C ALA A 281 -1.46 -11.06 -0.80
N ILE A 282 -0.67 -11.78 -1.61
CA ILE A 282 -0.15 -13.11 -1.24
C ILE A 282 0.67 -13.02 0.04
N LEU A 283 1.62 -12.08 0.09
CA LEU A 283 2.49 -11.93 1.25
C LEU A 283 1.73 -11.47 2.49
N LEU A 284 0.78 -10.54 2.33
CA LEU A 284 -0.13 -10.05 3.37
C LEU A 284 -0.93 -11.20 4.01
N VAL A 285 -1.47 -12.08 3.20
CA VAL A 285 -2.33 -13.15 3.71
C VAL A 285 -1.50 -14.20 4.44
N CYS A 286 -0.37 -14.63 3.86
CA CYS A 286 0.60 -15.52 4.52
C CYS A 286 1.09 -14.95 5.87
N ALA A 287 1.19 -13.63 5.94
CA ALA A 287 1.61 -12.89 7.09
C ALA A 287 0.58 -12.85 8.22
N VAL A 288 -0.61 -12.36 7.90
CA VAL A 288 -1.61 -12.01 8.92
C VAL A 288 -2.40 -13.23 9.38
N GLY A 289 -2.65 -14.19 8.50
CA GLY A 289 -3.53 -15.33 8.77
C GLY A 289 -3.25 -16.04 10.10
N PRO A 290 -2.04 -16.61 10.31
CA PRO A 290 -1.73 -17.33 11.54
C PRO A 290 -1.81 -16.47 12.80
N ILE A 291 -1.32 -15.23 12.72
CA ILE A 291 -1.28 -14.30 13.86
C ILE A 291 -2.70 -13.88 14.25
N TYR A 292 -3.54 -13.57 13.26
CA TYR A 292 -4.92 -13.18 13.46
C TYR A 292 -5.73 -14.29 14.13
N GLN A 293 -5.54 -15.54 13.70
CA GLN A 293 -6.15 -16.70 14.35
C GLN A 293 -5.71 -16.84 15.81
N ALA A 294 -4.41 -16.72 16.09
CA ALA A 294 -3.91 -16.82 17.46
C ALA A 294 -4.48 -15.71 18.37
N VAL A 295 -4.60 -14.48 17.84
CA VAL A 295 -5.23 -13.36 18.56
C VAL A 295 -6.70 -13.65 18.86
N THR A 296 -7.47 -14.06 17.86
CA THR A 296 -8.92 -14.32 18.02
C THR A 296 -9.20 -15.56 18.89
N ALA A 297 -8.29 -16.53 18.91
CA ALA A 297 -8.39 -17.72 19.75
C ALA A 297 -8.00 -17.49 21.22
N ALA A 298 -7.74 -16.25 21.61
CA ALA A 298 -7.31 -15.91 22.96
C ALA A 298 -6.01 -16.61 23.42
N ALA A 299 -5.09 -16.83 22.49
CA ALA A 299 -3.96 -17.71 22.67
C ALA A 299 -2.94 -17.17 23.70
N ALA A 300 -2.28 -18.06 24.44
CA ALA A 300 -1.22 -17.68 25.39
C ALA A 300 0.01 -17.08 24.65
N PRO A 301 0.89 -16.29 25.31
CA PRO A 301 2.01 -15.62 24.62
C PRO A 301 2.89 -16.54 23.78
N ARG A 302 3.11 -17.76 24.26
CA ARG A 302 3.86 -18.80 23.52
C ARG A 302 3.21 -19.15 22.19
N GLN A 303 1.89 -19.28 22.14
CA GLN A 303 1.15 -19.61 20.92
C GLN A 303 1.16 -18.45 19.91
N LEU A 304 1.18 -17.20 20.38
CA LEU A 304 1.35 -16.03 19.52
C LEU A 304 2.75 -15.93 18.92
N ILE A 305 3.79 -16.27 19.69
CA ILE A 305 5.17 -16.43 19.16
C ILE A 305 5.20 -17.52 18.10
N THR A 306 4.56 -18.67 18.35
CA THR A 306 4.46 -19.75 17.37
C THR A 306 3.72 -19.29 16.10
N ALA A 307 2.59 -18.59 16.24
CA ALA A 307 1.84 -18.07 15.10
C ALA A 307 2.65 -17.05 14.27
N ALA A 308 3.38 -16.15 14.94
CA ALA A 308 4.28 -15.23 14.27
C ALA A 308 5.40 -15.99 13.52
N ALA A 309 6.01 -16.99 14.15
CA ALA A 309 7.02 -17.84 13.50
C ALA A 309 6.46 -18.59 12.29
N VAL A 310 5.24 -19.13 12.39
CA VAL A 310 4.53 -19.76 11.26
C VAL A 310 4.29 -18.74 10.14
N GLY A 311 3.86 -17.52 10.46
CA GLY A 311 3.73 -16.42 9.50
C GLY A 311 5.04 -16.12 8.77
N VAL A 312 6.17 -16.04 9.48
CA VAL A 312 7.50 -15.90 8.86
C VAL A 312 7.79 -17.04 7.89
N VAL A 313 7.58 -18.28 8.33
CA VAL A 313 7.85 -19.46 7.51
C VAL A 313 6.99 -19.45 6.24
N LEU A 314 5.68 -19.12 6.35
CA LEU A 314 4.78 -19.05 5.20
C LEU A 314 5.18 -17.95 4.22
N VAL A 315 5.58 -16.79 4.72
CA VAL A 315 6.04 -15.67 3.91
C VAL A 315 7.36 -16.02 3.19
N LEU A 316 8.32 -16.61 3.91
CA LEU A 316 9.57 -17.11 3.32
C LEU A 316 9.32 -18.20 2.28
N ALA A 317 8.41 -19.14 2.56
CA ALA A 317 8.04 -20.21 1.64
C ALA A 317 7.34 -19.66 0.37
N ALA A 318 6.41 -18.71 0.52
CA ALA A 318 5.73 -18.08 -0.61
C ALA A 318 6.73 -17.32 -1.49
N THR A 319 7.67 -16.63 -0.86
CA THR A 319 8.73 -15.88 -1.52
C THR A 319 9.69 -16.79 -2.27
N LEU A 320 10.14 -17.87 -1.62
CA LEU A 320 11.00 -18.87 -2.23
C LEU A 320 10.27 -19.56 -3.39
N GLY A 321 9.00 -19.93 -3.22
CA GLY A 321 8.16 -20.50 -4.27
C GLY A 321 8.05 -19.58 -5.49
N LEU A 322 7.76 -18.29 -5.27
CA LEU A 322 7.71 -17.28 -6.33
C LEU A 322 9.07 -17.08 -7.02
N ARG A 323 10.17 -17.08 -6.26
CA ARG A 323 11.52 -16.95 -6.82
C ARG A 323 11.89 -18.16 -7.67
N LEU A 324 11.63 -19.37 -7.17
CA LEU A 324 11.88 -20.62 -7.89
C LEU A 324 11.01 -20.72 -9.15
N LEU A 325 9.77 -20.23 -9.08
CA LEU A 325 8.87 -20.17 -10.22
C LEU A 325 9.36 -19.16 -11.28
N ARG A 326 9.95 -18.04 -10.86
CA ARG A 326 10.46 -17.00 -11.77
C ARG A 326 11.88 -17.27 -12.29
N ASP A 327 12.60 -18.27 -11.79
CA ASP A 327 14.04 -18.49 -11.99
C ASP A 327 14.90 -17.23 -11.77
N ASP A 328 14.47 -16.34 -10.87
CA ASP A 328 15.18 -15.10 -10.58
C ASP A 328 16.43 -15.39 -9.71
N LYS A 329 17.52 -15.74 -10.39
CA LYS A 329 18.84 -15.98 -9.77
C LYS A 329 19.68 -14.71 -9.60
N ALA A 330 19.34 -13.64 -10.31
CA ALA A 330 20.14 -12.41 -10.38
C ALA A 330 20.10 -11.57 -9.09
N ASP A 331 18.99 -11.61 -8.35
CA ASP A 331 18.82 -10.81 -7.14
C ASP A 331 19.30 -11.59 -5.90
N PRO A 332 20.16 -11.00 -5.05
CA PRO A 332 20.64 -11.69 -3.85
C PRO A 332 19.50 -11.96 -2.87
N LEU A 333 19.50 -13.14 -2.23
CA LEU A 333 18.36 -13.62 -1.41
C LEU A 333 17.92 -12.65 -0.32
N TRP A 334 18.85 -11.85 0.21
CA TRP A 334 18.55 -10.86 1.25
C TRP A 334 17.64 -9.72 0.77
N THR A 335 17.62 -9.37 -0.53
CA THR A 335 16.67 -8.36 -1.05
C THR A 335 15.22 -8.84 -0.99
N TRP A 336 15.02 -10.16 -0.95
CA TRP A 336 13.73 -10.80 -0.75
C TRP A 336 13.41 -10.90 0.74
N VAL A 337 14.37 -11.25 1.61
CA VAL A 337 14.14 -11.57 3.03
C VAL A 337 13.87 -10.35 3.92
N ILE A 338 14.55 -9.21 3.70
CA ILE A 338 14.44 -8.06 4.61
C ILE A 338 13.01 -7.45 4.63
N PRO A 339 12.33 -7.22 3.50
CA PRO A 339 10.94 -6.72 3.51
C PRO A 339 9.93 -7.69 4.13
N LEU A 340 10.23 -8.99 4.11
CA LEU A 340 9.37 -10.06 4.63
C LEU A 340 9.46 -10.21 6.14
N ALA A 341 10.57 -9.78 6.75
CA ALA A 341 10.71 -9.68 8.20
C ALA A 341 9.81 -8.58 8.81
N MET A 342 9.13 -7.75 8.00
CA MET A 342 8.17 -6.75 8.47
C MET A 342 6.86 -7.34 8.96
N VAL A 343 6.45 -8.45 8.34
CA VAL A 343 5.23 -9.19 8.67
C VAL A 343 5.16 -9.68 10.12
N PRO A 344 6.15 -10.40 10.67
CA PRO A 344 6.10 -10.87 12.05
C PRO A 344 6.24 -9.74 13.06
N VAL A 345 6.90 -8.64 12.67
CA VAL A 345 7.06 -7.46 13.51
C VAL A 345 5.73 -6.72 13.68
N VAL A 346 4.99 -6.59 12.58
CA VAL A 346 3.60 -6.13 12.61
C VAL A 346 2.80 -7.13 13.45
N GLY A 347 2.84 -8.43 13.14
CA GLY A 347 2.16 -9.47 13.92
C GLY A 347 2.44 -9.46 15.43
N TYR A 348 3.64 -9.04 15.82
CA TYR A 348 4.06 -8.92 17.20
C TYR A 348 3.54 -7.64 17.89
N ALA A 349 3.53 -6.50 17.18
CA ALA A 349 2.82 -5.30 17.65
C ALA A 349 1.33 -5.58 17.87
N LEU A 350 0.75 -6.47 17.07
CA LEU A 350 -0.65 -6.89 17.15
C LEU A 350 -0.93 -7.90 18.28
N ALA A 351 0.01 -8.81 18.52
CA ALA A 351 -0.02 -9.71 19.68
C ALA A 351 0.03 -8.93 21.01
N GLY A 352 0.75 -7.79 21.05
CA GLY A 352 0.77 -6.88 22.20
C GLY A 352 -0.61 -6.30 22.55
N GLN A 353 -1.46 -6.03 21.56
CA GLN A 353 -2.83 -5.51 21.77
C GLN A 353 -3.74 -6.51 22.48
N TYR A 354 -3.68 -7.77 22.05
CA TYR A 354 -4.49 -8.83 22.63
C TYR A 354 -4.15 -9.04 24.11
N PHE A 355 -2.85 -9.09 24.45
CA PHE A 355 -2.41 -9.30 25.83
C PHE A 355 -2.66 -8.11 26.75
N ALA A 356 -2.47 -6.88 26.27
CA ALA A 356 -2.73 -5.70 27.08
C ALA A 356 -4.22 -5.56 27.47
N ALA A 357 -5.13 -5.97 26.57
CA ALA A 357 -6.57 -5.90 26.82
C ALA A 357 -7.14 -7.10 27.62
N HIS A 358 -6.51 -8.28 27.56
CA HIS A 358 -7.12 -9.52 28.08
C HIS A 358 -6.31 -10.26 29.17
N GLN A 359 -5.03 -9.95 29.37
CA GLN A 359 -4.22 -10.59 30.41
C GLN A 359 -3.31 -9.58 31.16
N PRO A 360 -3.64 -9.19 32.40
CA PRO A 360 -2.84 -8.26 33.19
C PRO A 360 -1.54 -8.87 33.75
N VAL A 361 -1.14 -10.07 33.33
CA VAL A 361 -0.24 -10.92 34.12
C VAL A 361 1.22 -10.44 34.08
N ASN A 362 1.63 -9.62 33.10
CA ASN A 362 2.96 -9.00 33.13
C ASN A 362 3.08 -7.76 32.19
N PRO A 363 2.84 -6.54 32.70
CA PRO A 363 2.98 -5.29 31.93
C PRO A 363 4.38 -5.10 31.35
N LEU A 364 5.42 -5.55 32.07
CA LEU A 364 6.81 -5.45 31.64
C LEU A 364 7.07 -6.32 30.40
N ALA A 365 6.54 -7.54 30.35
CA ALA A 365 6.71 -8.44 29.21
C ALA A 365 6.01 -7.90 27.95
N VAL A 366 4.83 -7.29 28.09
CA VAL A 366 4.09 -6.66 26.99
C VAL A 366 4.81 -5.41 26.48
N ASN A 367 5.31 -4.56 27.38
CA ASN A 367 6.06 -3.36 27.02
C ASN A 367 7.42 -3.69 26.37
N LEU A 368 8.18 -4.62 26.96
CA LEU A 368 9.44 -5.10 26.38
C LEU A 368 9.18 -5.70 25.01
N ALA A 369 8.06 -6.40 24.86
CA ALA A 369 7.69 -6.98 23.59
C ALA A 369 7.46 -5.91 22.52
N GLY A 370 6.58 -4.95 22.78
CA GLY A 370 6.36 -3.87 21.83
C GLY A 370 7.59 -3.03 21.51
N VAL A 371 8.48 -2.80 22.48
CA VAL A 371 9.77 -2.11 22.25
C VAL A 371 10.67 -2.91 21.31
N VAL A 372 10.80 -4.23 21.52
CA VAL A 372 11.56 -5.10 20.61
C VAL A 372 10.91 -5.13 19.23
N ALA A 373 9.57 -5.12 19.15
CA ALA A 373 8.83 -5.03 17.89
C ALA A 373 9.20 -3.75 17.14
N ALA A 374 9.07 -2.60 17.81
CA ALA A 374 9.37 -1.30 17.25
C ALA A 374 10.84 -1.23 16.81
N ALA A 375 11.78 -1.69 17.63
CA ALA A 375 13.20 -1.69 17.29
C ALA A 375 13.53 -2.57 16.07
N LEU A 376 12.94 -3.77 15.99
CA LEU A 376 13.06 -4.64 14.83
C LEU A 376 12.41 -4.01 13.60
N PHE A 377 11.24 -3.39 13.76
CA PHE A 377 10.54 -2.70 12.69
C PHE A 377 11.43 -1.63 12.07
N VAL A 378 11.95 -0.76 12.93
CA VAL A 378 12.83 0.36 12.59
C VAL A 378 14.09 -0.15 11.88
N THR A 379 14.78 -1.14 12.46
CA THR A 379 16.06 -1.66 11.93
C THR A 379 15.88 -2.30 10.55
N VAL A 380 14.84 -3.11 10.38
CA VAL A 380 14.55 -3.82 9.13
C VAL A 380 14.05 -2.86 8.06
N THR A 381 13.18 -1.92 8.43
CA THR A 381 12.67 -0.87 7.52
C THR A 381 13.80 0.02 7.00
N GLY A 382 14.62 0.55 7.90
CA GLY A 382 15.74 1.43 7.53
C GLY A 382 16.73 0.72 6.60
N ARG A 383 17.08 -0.55 6.89
CA ARG A 383 17.93 -1.36 6.00
C ARG A 383 17.29 -1.62 4.64
N SER A 384 15.97 -1.84 4.60
CA SER A 384 15.26 -2.06 3.35
C SER A 384 15.20 -0.81 2.48
N VAL A 385 14.92 0.36 3.08
CA VAL A 385 14.95 1.65 2.38
C VAL A 385 16.34 1.90 1.80
N ARG A 386 17.41 1.73 2.60
CA ARG A 386 18.80 1.84 2.12
C ARG A 386 19.09 0.88 0.95
N ALA A 387 18.61 -0.36 1.03
CA ALA A 387 18.80 -1.33 -0.04
C ALA A 387 18.15 -0.90 -1.36
N GLN A 388 16.96 -0.29 -1.32
CA GLN A 388 16.31 0.24 -2.52
C GLN A 388 17.03 1.49 -3.05
N PHE A 389 17.52 2.37 -2.18
CA PHE A 389 18.34 3.51 -2.59
C PHE A 389 19.69 3.10 -3.18
N ASN A 390 20.29 1.99 -2.74
CA ASN A 390 21.52 1.48 -3.36
C ASN A 390 21.31 1.11 -4.84
N LEU A 391 20.12 0.62 -5.22
CA LEU A 391 19.77 0.38 -6.62
C LEU A 391 19.66 1.69 -7.41
N VAL A 392 19.10 2.73 -6.79
CA VAL A 392 19.07 4.09 -7.37
C VAL A 392 20.49 4.61 -7.57
N ILE A 393 21.35 4.53 -6.55
CA ILE A 393 22.75 4.99 -6.61
C ILE A 393 23.50 4.26 -7.72
N LYS A 394 23.35 2.94 -7.82
CA LYS A 394 23.96 2.13 -8.90
C LYS A 394 23.44 2.53 -10.28
N ALA A 395 22.15 2.84 -10.40
CA ALA A 395 21.58 3.32 -11.67
C ALA A 395 22.05 4.74 -12.02
N GLU A 396 22.21 5.64 -11.04
CA GLU A 396 22.73 6.99 -11.25
C GLU A 396 24.16 7.00 -11.79
N GLN A 397 24.99 6.01 -11.43
CA GLN A 397 26.34 5.85 -11.99
C GLN A 397 26.33 5.63 -13.51
N GLY A 398 25.22 5.15 -14.09
CA GLY A 398 25.04 5.04 -15.54
C GLY A 398 24.65 6.36 -16.24
N GLY A 399 24.51 7.46 -15.50
CA GLY A 399 24.15 8.78 -16.02
C GLY A 399 22.65 9.12 -16.04
N PRO A 400 22.27 10.32 -16.52
CA PRO A 400 20.91 10.84 -16.51
C PRO A 400 19.93 10.08 -17.42
N MET A 401 20.44 9.34 -18.40
CA MET A 401 19.66 8.50 -19.31
C MET A 401 19.77 6.99 -18.98
N ALA A 402 20.27 6.65 -17.78
CA ALA A 402 20.41 5.26 -17.36
C ALA A 402 19.05 4.53 -17.48
N PRO A 403 19.02 3.38 -18.19
CA PRO A 403 17.80 2.60 -18.32
C PRO A 403 17.23 2.30 -16.93
N ARG A 404 15.93 2.54 -16.73
CA ARG A 404 15.19 2.24 -15.50
C ARG A 404 15.52 3.10 -14.27
N LEU A 405 16.32 4.15 -14.36
CA LEU A 405 16.60 5.04 -13.20
C LEU A 405 15.30 5.57 -12.56
N SER A 406 14.34 6.04 -13.37
CA SER A 406 13.06 6.51 -12.83
C SER A 406 12.27 5.40 -12.16
N GLU A 407 12.34 4.17 -12.67
CA GLU A 407 11.67 3.01 -12.08
C GLU A 407 12.23 2.72 -10.68
N PHE A 408 13.56 2.70 -10.53
CA PHE A 408 14.21 2.49 -9.24
C PHE A 408 13.93 3.63 -8.25
N LYS A 409 13.92 4.89 -8.70
CA LYS A 409 13.55 6.03 -7.85
C LYS A 409 12.12 5.90 -7.33
N TRP A 410 11.17 5.61 -8.22
CA TRP A 410 9.78 5.39 -7.83
C TRP A 410 9.58 4.18 -6.91
N GLN A 411 10.34 3.11 -7.11
CA GLN A 411 10.36 1.97 -6.19
C GLN A 411 10.87 2.39 -4.82
N ALA A 412 12.00 3.10 -4.74
CA ALA A 412 12.56 3.60 -3.49
C ALA A 412 11.60 4.54 -2.74
N TYR A 413 10.93 5.46 -3.43
CA TYR A 413 9.94 6.35 -2.82
C TYR A 413 8.68 5.62 -2.37
N ALA A 414 8.12 4.73 -3.20
CA ALA A 414 6.99 3.90 -2.78
C ALA A 414 7.38 3.04 -1.57
N GLY A 415 8.60 2.51 -1.57
CA GLY A 415 9.16 1.82 -0.43
C GLY A 415 9.16 2.69 0.82
N MET A 416 9.73 3.89 0.73
CA MET A 416 9.80 4.85 1.84
C MET A 416 8.40 5.26 2.35
N VAL A 417 7.45 5.57 1.46
CA VAL A 417 6.05 5.89 1.83
C VAL A 417 5.44 4.76 2.64
N VAL A 418 5.54 3.54 2.12
CA VAL A 418 4.84 2.40 2.69
C VAL A 418 5.46 1.98 4.02
N ALA A 419 6.79 1.99 4.08
CA ALA A 419 7.55 1.86 5.32
C ALA A 419 7.07 2.86 6.37
N TYR A 420 7.01 4.14 5.99
CA TYR A 420 6.67 5.24 6.87
C TYR A 420 5.22 5.20 7.39
N VAL A 421 4.26 5.00 6.49
CA VAL A 421 2.85 4.81 6.88
C VAL A 421 2.70 3.57 7.74
N GLY A 422 3.39 2.47 7.39
CA GLY A 422 3.45 1.27 8.20
C GLY A 422 3.97 1.54 9.62
N THR A 423 5.04 2.32 9.77
CA THR A 423 5.57 2.73 11.09
C THR A 423 4.53 3.49 11.88
N ILE A 424 3.92 4.53 11.27
CA ILE A 424 2.97 5.40 11.96
C ILE A 424 1.79 4.57 12.46
N LEU A 425 1.19 3.78 11.59
CA LEU A 425 0.05 2.94 11.96
C LEU A 425 0.44 1.91 13.03
N ALA A 426 1.61 1.28 12.92
CA ALA A 426 2.11 0.36 13.94
C ALA A 426 2.33 1.06 15.29
N SER A 427 2.88 2.27 15.31
CA SER A 427 3.04 3.08 16.52
C SER A 427 1.70 3.48 17.13
N ILE A 428 0.70 3.83 16.33
CA ILE A 428 -0.66 4.17 16.80
C ILE A 428 -1.31 2.96 17.46
N VAL A 429 -1.28 1.82 16.76
CA VAL A 429 -1.77 0.53 17.23
C VAL A 429 -1.08 0.12 18.54
N PHE A 430 0.25 0.24 18.59
CA PHE A 430 1.03 -0.06 19.78
C PHE A 430 0.63 0.85 20.96
N ALA A 431 0.64 2.18 20.74
CA ALA A 431 0.31 3.17 21.76
C ALA A 431 -1.09 2.97 22.33
N ALA A 432 -2.09 2.83 21.47
CA ALA A 432 -3.48 2.66 21.89
C ALA A 432 -3.71 1.38 22.71
N SER A 433 -2.79 0.43 22.61
CA SER A 433 -2.89 -0.85 23.27
C SER A 433 -2.07 -0.97 24.54
N THR A 434 -0.88 -0.37 24.60
CA THR A 434 -0.06 -0.41 25.82
C THR A 434 -0.34 0.74 26.78
N THR A 435 -0.98 1.80 26.30
CA THR A 435 -1.40 2.91 27.15
C THR A 435 -2.59 2.43 27.99
N PRO A 436 -2.55 2.53 29.33
CA PRO A 436 -3.68 2.23 30.18
C PRO A 436 -4.93 2.97 29.70
N ALA A 437 -6.12 2.37 29.81
CA ALA A 437 -7.36 2.99 29.34
C ALA A 437 -7.63 4.37 29.99
N ALA A 438 -7.15 4.59 31.22
CA ALA A 438 -7.22 5.88 31.90
C ALA A 438 -6.33 6.96 31.25
N ASP A 439 -5.24 6.55 30.61
CA ASP A 439 -4.26 7.43 29.97
C ASP A 439 -4.50 7.54 28.45
N TRP A 440 -5.42 6.78 27.87
CA TRP A 440 -5.76 6.85 26.45
C TRP A 440 -7.04 7.66 26.22
N THR A 441 -6.96 8.68 25.38
CA THR A 441 -8.11 9.47 24.94
C THR A 441 -8.53 8.98 23.55
N PRO A 442 -9.62 8.21 23.41
CA PRO A 442 -10.01 7.62 22.12
C PRO A 442 -10.46 8.64 21.07
N GLY A 443 -10.74 9.87 21.51
CA GLY A 443 -11.35 10.92 20.70
C GLY A 443 -12.81 10.60 20.36
N SER A 444 -13.47 11.53 19.66
CA SER A 444 -14.83 11.31 19.14
C SER A 444 -14.90 11.60 17.64
N VAL A 445 -15.92 11.03 16.98
CA VAL A 445 -16.26 11.35 15.60
C VAL A 445 -17.65 11.95 15.60
N SER A 446 -17.75 13.26 15.39
CA SER A 446 -19.04 13.92 15.22
C SER A 446 -19.44 13.96 13.75
N GLN A 447 -20.74 14.07 13.48
CA GLN A 447 -21.24 14.29 12.12
C GLN A 447 -20.66 15.58 11.49
N ALA A 448 -20.41 16.60 12.32
CA ALA A 448 -19.76 17.84 11.90
C ALA A 448 -18.31 17.60 11.43
N ASP A 449 -17.56 16.70 12.07
CA ASP A 449 -16.21 16.33 11.63
C ASP A 449 -16.23 15.66 10.26
N VAL A 450 -17.21 14.78 10.00
CA VAL A 450 -17.38 14.13 8.69
C VAL A 450 -17.65 15.17 7.59
N PHE A 451 -18.59 16.10 7.82
CA PHE A 451 -18.88 17.16 6.85
C PHE A 451 -17.70 18.10 6.61
N ARG A 452 -16.96 18.46 7.67
CA ARG A 452 -15.76 19.30 7.56
C ARG A 452 -14.66 18.61 6.76
N LEU A 453 -14.37 17.34 7.06
CA LEU A 453 -13.42 16.55 6.28
C LEU A 453 -13.86 16.43 4.82
N GLY A 454 -15.14 16.16 4.58
CA GLY A 454 -15.73 16.14 3.22
C GLY A 454 -15.58 17.49 2.49
N GLY A 455 -15.78 18.60 3.19
CA GLY A 455 -15.58 19.95 2.65
C GLY A 455 -14.13 20.21 2.24
N VAL A 456 -13.16 19.82 3.07
CA VAL A 456 -11.73 19.96 2.73
C VAL A 456 -11.34 19.05 1.56
N VAL A 457 -11.86 17.82 1.51
CA VAL A 457 -11.68 16.92 0.35
C VAL A 457 -12.20 17.58 -0.93
N ALA A 458 -13.38 18.19 -0.88
CA ALA A 458 -13.95 18.90 -2.02
C ALA A 458 -13.08 20.11 -2.43
N ILE A 459 -12.59 20.90 -1.47
CA ILE A 459 -11.68 22.03 -1.74
C ILE A 459 -10.40 21.54 -2.44
N VAL A 460 -9.76 20.48 -1.92
CA VAL A 460 -8.56 19.88 -2.55
C VAL A 460 -8.87 19.42 -3.98
N ALA A 461 -9.99 18.72 -4.19
CA ALA A 461 -10.39 18.21 -5.49
C ALA A 461 -10.63 19.34 -6.50
N VAL A 462 -11.36 20.39 -6.11
CA VAL A 462 -11.64 21.56 -6.96
C VAL A 462 -10.35 22.31 -7.29
N THR A 463 -9.47 22.55 -6.32
CA THR A 463 -8.17 23.19 -6.58
C THR A 463 -7.32 22.35 -7.54
N CYS A 464 -7.22 21.03 -7.33
CA CYS A 464 -6.48 20.15 -8.23
C CYS A 464 -7.05 20.15 -9.66
N ALA A 465 -8.38 20.09 -9.79
CA ALA A 465 -9.05 20.16 -11.09
C ALA A 465 -8.79 21.51 -11.77
N GLY A 466 -8.88 22.62 -11.03
CA GLY A 466 -8.59 23.96 -11.53
C GLY A 466 -7.14 24.12 -12.00
N LEU A 467 -6.17 23.59 -11.25
CA LEU A 467 -4.75 23.61 -11.63
C LEU A 467 -4.48 22.74 -12.86
N ALA A 468 -5.08 21.55 -12.93
CA ALA A 468 -4.97 20.67 -14.09
C ALA A 468 -5.56 21.33 -15.34
N LEU A 469 -6.70 22.01 -15.20
CA LEU A 469 -7.32 22.78 -16.27
C LEU A 469 -6.44 23.97 -16.69
N ALA A 470 -5.91 24.75 -15.74
CA ALA A 470 -5.01 25.88 -16.00
C ALA A 470 -3.75 25.46 -16.79
N ALA A 471 -3.27 24.23 -16.58
CA ALA A 471 -2.12 23.68 -17.31
C ALA A 471 -2.42 23.37 -18.78
N VAL A 472 -3.68 23.11 -19.15
CA VAL A 472 -4.07 22.75 -20.53
C VAL A 472 -4.77 23.89 -21.27
N LEU A 473 -5.24 24.93 -20.58
CA LEU A 473 -5.91 26.06 -21.21
C LEU A 473 -4.97 26.86 -22.13
N PRO A 474 -5.45 27.25 -23.33
CA PRO A 474 -4.69 28.04 -24.31
C PRO A 474 -4.69 29.54 -23.94
N VAL A 475 -4.34 29.87 -22.70
CA VAL A 475 -4.27 31.24 -22.19
C VAL A 475 -2.82 31.74 -22.14
N GLY A 476 -2.65 33.06 -22.24
CA GLY A 476 -1.33 33.70 -22.12
C GLY A 476 -0.66 33.43 -20.77
N ARG A 477 0.68 33.42 -20.75
CA ARG A 477 1.50 33.09 -19.57
C ARG A 477 1.15 33.93 -18.33
N GLY A 478 0.93 35.23 -18.49
CA GLY A 478 0.55 36.12 -17.38
C GLY A 478 -0.79 35.74 -16.74
N ILE A 479 -1.81 35.50 -17.57
CA ILE A 479 -3.15 35.05 -17.13
C ILE A 479 -3.04 33.70 -16.43
N ARG A 480 -2.26 32.77 -16.99
CA ARG A 480 -2.03 31.46 -16.39
C ARG A 480 -1.42 31.56 -15.00
N HIS A 481 -0.38 32.37 -14.82
CA HIS A 481 0.24 32.57 -13.51
C HIS A 481 -0.71 33.22 -12.51
N ALA A 482 -1.49 34.22 -12.94
CA ALA A 482 -2.49 34.87 -12.09
C ALA A 482 -3.56 33.86 -11.63
N LEU A 483 -4.06 33.02 -12.54
CA LEU A 483 -5.03 31.97 -12.25
C LEU A 483 -4.48 30.94 -11.25
N VAL A 484 -3.28 30.42 -11.49
CA VAL A 484 -2.63 29.44 -10.60
C VAL A 484 -2.36 30.04 -9.23
N THR A 485 -1.86 31.28 -9.18
CA THR A 485 -1.63 32.02 -7.94
C THR A 485 -2.93 32.18 -7.15
N ALA A 486 -4.01 32.60 -7.82
CA ALA A 486 -5.33 32.76 -7.21
C ALA A 486 -5.89 31.44 -6.69
N LEU A 487 -5.74 30.33 -7.42
CA LEU A 487 -6.18 29.00 -6.98
C LEU A 487 -5.41 28.53 -5.74
N CYS A 488 -4.09 28.70 -5.71
CA CYS A 488 -3.26 28.31 -4.57
C CYS A 488 -3.51 29.18 -3.33
N LEU A 489 -3.62 30.50 -3.49
CA LEU A 489 -3.94 31.41 -2.37
C LEU A 489 -5.38 31.26 -1.89
N GLY A 490 -6.33 31.02 -2.80
CA GLY A 490 -7.72 30.72 -2.46
C GLY A 490 -7.84 29.42 -1.66
N PHE A 491 -7.08 28.38 -2.04
CA PHE A 491 -6.94 27.16 -1.26
C PHE A 491 -6.37 27.43 0.14
N ALA A 492 -5.27 28.18 0.22
CA ALA A 492 -4.64 28.53 1.49
C ALA A 492 -5.59 29.33 2.40
N ALA A 493 -6.35 30.28 1.84
CA ALA A 493 -7.35 31.07 2.56
C ALA A 493 -8.53 30.22 3.05
N ALA A 494 -9.03 29.28 2.24
CA ALA A 494 -10.09 28.36 2.62
C ALA A 494 -9.65 27.45 3.78
N LEU A 495 -8.43 26.91 3.74
CA LEU A 495 -7.87 26.18 4.87
C LEU A 495 -7.63 27.07 6.08
N GLY A 496 -7.17 28.32 5.89
CA GLY A 496 -7.02 29.30 6.95
C GLY A 496 -8.34 29.60 7.68
N ALA A 497 -9.46 29.70 6.94
CA ALA A 497 -10.79 29.84 7.51
C ALA A 497 -11.19 28.59 8.32
N SER A 498 -10.92 27.39 7.78
CA SER A 498 -11.14 26.13 8.51
C SER A 498 -10.29 26.03 9.79
N ILE A 499 -9.05 26.51 9.77
CA ILE A 499 -8.16 26.54 10.94
C ILE A 499 -8.71 27.52 11.98
N ARG A 500 -9.15 28.71 11.55
CA ARG A 500 -9.73 29.73 12.44
C ARG A 500 -10.99 29.24 13.13
N GLU A 501 -11.88 28.56 12.40
CA GLU A 501 -13.14 28.04 12.97
C GLU A 501 -12.88 26.94 14.00
N GLN A 502 -11.93 26.03 13.71
CA GLN A 502 -11.68 24.85 14.55
C GLN A 502 -10.72 25.13 15.71
N GLY A 503 -9.84 26.12 15.54
CA GLY A 503 -8.81 26.47 16.51
C GLY A 503 -7.82 25.34 16.77
N PHE A 504 -6.94 25.57 17.75
CA PHE A 504 -6.03 24.56 18.30
C PHE A 504 -6.30 24.42 19.79
N ALA A 505 -6.06 23.23 20.34
CA ALA A 505 -6.26 22.95 21.76
C ALA A 505 -5.17 23.52 22.70
N GLY A 506 -4.16 24.23 22.18
CA GLY A 506 -3.09 24.81 22.98
C GLY A 506 -1.96 25.40 22.14
N TRP A 507 -1.01 26.07 22.80
CA TRP A 507 0.08 26.78 22.13
C TRP A 507 1.15 25.86 21.51
N VAL A 508 1.39 24.67 22.10
CA VAL A 508 2.39 23.72 21.58
C VAL A 508 2.03 23.18 20.19
N PRO A 509 0.81 22.65 19.95
CA PRO A 509 0.38 22.26 18.60
C PRO A 509 0.43 23.42 17.60
N ILE A 510 0.08 24.65 18.01
CA ILE A 510 0.17 25.84 17.16
C ILE A 510 1.62 26.10 16.75
N ALA A 511 2.56 26.10 17.70
CA ALA A 511 3.96 26.38 17.44
C ALA A 511 4.59 25.34 16.51
N LEU A 512 4.33 24.04 16.75
CA LEU A 512 4.80 22.95 15.90
C LEU A 512 4.22 23.03 14.49
N ALA A 513 2.91 23.25 14.37
CA ALA A 513 2.23 23.38 13.08
C ALA A 513 2.72 24.60 12.30
N ALA A 514 2.87 25.76 12.96
CA ALA A 514 3.35 26.99 12.33
C ALA A 514 4.80 26.87 11.85
N LEU A 515 5.68 26.29 12.67
CA LEU A 515 7.09 26.07 12.32
C LEU A 515 7.23 25.11 11.13
N THR A 516 6.52 23.97 11.17
CA THR A 516 6.54 23.01 10.05
C THR A 516 5.85 23.55 8.81
N GLY A 517 4.82 24.38 8.96
CA GLY A 517 4.20 25.15 7.88
C GLY A 517 5.20 26.08 7.20
N LEU A 518 5.96 26.87 7.97
CA LEU A 518 7.01 27.75 7.46
C LEU A 518 8.10 26.99 6.70
N VAL A 519 8.54 25.85 7.24
CA VAL A 519 9.50 24.99 6.54
C VAL A 519 8.90 24.47 5.23
N THR A 520 7.64 24.00 5.26
CA THR A 520 6.93 23.52 4.06
C THR A 520 6.85 24.61 2.99
N LEU A 521 6.50 25.85 3.37
CA LEU A 521 6.49 27.02 2.49
C LEU A 521 7.85 27.19 1.80
N CYS A 522 8.93 27.28 2.58
CA CYS A 522 10.27 27.50 2.08
C CYS A 522 10.75 26.34 1.18
N PHE A 523 10.51 25.10 1.60
CA PHE A 523 10.97 23.90 0.90
C PHE A 523 10.27 23.71 -0.44
N VAL A 524 8.94 23.89 -0.49
CA VAL A 524 8.16 23.79 -1.73
C VAL A 524 8.52 24.93 -2.68
N THR A 525 8.68 26.15 -2.16
CA THR A 525 9.07 27.31 -2.97
C THR A 525 10.44 27.10 -3.62
N GLU A 526 11.44 26.72 -2.82
CA GLU A 526 12.79 26.42 -3.30
C GLU A 526 12.79 25.22 -4.27
N GLY A 527 12.03 24.17 -3.98
CA GLY A 527 11.89 22.99 -4.84
C GLY A 527 11.35 23.34 -6.22
N ILE A 528 10.30 24.16 -6.31
CA ILE A 528 9.75 24.62 -7.59
C ILE A 528 10.75 25.50 -8.34
N ILE A 529 11.33 26.51 -7.68
CA ILE A 529 12.25 27.46 -8.33
C ILE A 529 13.51 26.75 -8.84
N SER A 530 14.09 25.85 -8.05
CA SER A 530 15.29 25.13 -8.43
C SER A 530 15.02 24.14 -9.56
N ASN A 531 13.99 23.29 -9.44
CA ASN A 531 13.72 22.26 -10.44
C ASN A 531 13.20 22.83 -11.77
N ALA A 532 12.34 23.85 -11.75
CA ALA A 532 11.83 24.49 -12.95
C ALA A 532 12.76 25.60 -13.47
N GLY A 533 13.84 25.93 -12.76
CA GLY A 533 14.70 27.07 -13.06
C GLY A 533 16.17 26.69 -13.05
N TYR A 534 16.79 26.82 -11.87
CA TYR A 534 18.24 26.73 -11.71
C TYR A 534 18.86 25.43 -12.23
N LEU A 535 18.19 24.29 -12.04
CA LEU A 535 18.70 22.99 -12.50
C LEU A 535 18.64 22.82 -14.02
N GLN A 536 17.85 23.64 -14.71
CA GLN A 536 17.64 23.56 -16.15
C GLN A 536 18.17 24.80 -16.89
N ASN A 537 18.90 25.69 -16.19
CA ASN A 537 19.34 26.99 -16.71
C ASN A 537 18.21 27.84 -17.29
N VAL A 538 16.98 27.68 -16.79
CA VAL A 538 15.82 28.47 -17.22
C VAL A 538 15.70 29.71 -16.32
N VAL A 539 15.56 30.89 -16.95
CA VAL A 539 15.38 32.14 -16.21
C VAL A 539 13.99 32.18 -15.57
N ILE A 540 13.98 32.29 -14.24
CA ILE A 540 12.77 32.41 -13.43
C ILE A 540 12.44 33.88 -13.22
N GLY A 541 11.38 34.35 -13.89
CA GLY A 541 10.83 35.69 -13.73
C GLY A 541 9.94 35.81 -12.50
N TRP A 542 9.37 37.00 -12.31
CA TRP A 542 8.51 37.30 -11.15
C TRP A 542 7.25 36.43 -11.12
N GLY A 543 6.62 36.17 -12.26
CA GLY A 543 5.41 35.35 -12.34
C GLY A 543 5.63 33.90 -11.91
N GLU A 544 6.78 33.31 -12.23
CA GLU A 544 7.13 31.97 -11.77
C GLU A 544 7.40 31.94 -10.26
N ARG A 545 8.05 32.98 -9.72
CA ARG A 545 8.29 33.09 -8.27
C ARG A 545 6.99 33.26 -7.50
N THR A 546 6.05 34.06 -7.99
CA THR A 546 4.74 34.23 -7.33
C THR A 546 3.96 32.93 -7.33
N VAL A 547 3.95 32.17 -8.43
CA VAL A 547 3.36 30.83 -8.46
C VAL A 547 4.04 29.90 -7.45
N ALA A 548 5.37 29.86 -7.39
CA ALA A 548 6.11 29.02 -6.45
C ALA A 548 5.78 29.36 -4.99
N VAL A 549 5.79 30.65 -4.63
CA VAL A 549 5.46 31.14 -3.28
C VAL A 549 4.01 30.84 -2.92
N ALA A 550 3.07 31.04 -3.84
CA ALA A 550 1.65 30.72 -3.62
C ALA A 550 1.44 29.21 -3.38
N CYS A 551 2.16 28.35 -4.11
CA CYS A 551 2.16 26.90 -3.87
C CYS A 551 2.76 26.55 -2.51
N GLY A 552 3.82 27.26 -2.09
CA GLY A 552 4.38 27.15 -0.75
C GLY A 552 3.33 27.48 0.32
N PHE A 553 2.58 28.57 0.16
CA PHE A 553 1.50 28.93 1.10
C PHE A 553 0.39 27.88 1.14
N ALA A 554 -0.03 27.38 -0.02
CA ALA A 554 -1.01 26.30 -0.10
C ALA A 554 -0.55 25.04 0.66
N SER A 555 0.71 24.64 0.44
CA SER A 555 1.29 23.46 1.10
C SER A 555 1.50 23.68 2.60
N ALA A 556 1.91 24.89 3.01
CA ALA A 556 2.02 25.27 4.41
C ALA A 556 0.67 25.23 5.12
N ALA A 557 -0.39 25.77 4.50
CA ALA A 557 -1.74 25.72 5.04
C ALA A 557 -2.25 24.28 5.18
N ALA A 558 -1.98 23.41 4.20
CA ALA A 558 -2.30 21.98 4.28
C ALA A 558 -1.54 21.29 5.43
N THR A 559 -0.25 21.57 5.59
CA THR A 559 0.57 21.06 6.70
C THR A 559 0.03 21.51 8.06
N VAL A 560 -0.26 22.80 8.23
CA VAL A 560 -0.80 23.35 9.48
C VAL A 560 -2.17 22.73 9.80
N TRP A 561 -3.03 22.61 8.78
CA TRP A 561 -4.37 22.05 8.96
C TRP A 561 -4.33 20.57 9.35
N MET A 562 -3.51 19.75 8.66
CA MET A 562 -3.43 18.31 8.94
C MET A 562 -2.80 17.99 10.30
N THR A 563 -1.94 18.87 10.83
CA THR A 563 -1.23 18.69 12.11
C THR A 563 -1.97 19.27 13.30
N GLY A 564 -2.90 20.20 13.10
CA GLY A 564 -3.67 20.82 14.17
C GLY A 564 -5.15 20.44 14.12
N PRO A 565 -6.01 21.25 13.47
CA PRO A 565 -7.45 21.04 13.44
C PRO A 565 -7.91 19.64 13.02
N ALA A 566 -7.19 18.98 12.10
CA ALA A 566 -7.49 17.61 11.68
C ALA A 566 -7.32 16.57 12.80
N LEU A 567 -6.47 16.85 13.80
CA LEU A 567 -6.17 15.99 14.94
C LEU A 567 -6.88 16.43 16.22
N GLN A 568 -6.86 17.73 16.51
CA GLN A 568 -7.36 18.28 17.76
C GLN A 568 -7.90 19.69 17.52
N SER A 569 -9.19 19.88 17.80
CA SER A 569 -9.83 21.20 17.78
C SER A 569 -9.78 21.84 19.17
N SER A 570 -10.07 23.13 19.29
CA SER A 570 -10.15 23.83 20.59
C SER A 570 -11.23 23.25 21.53
N ALA A 571 -12.22 22.53 20.99
CA ALA A 571 -13.34 21.99 21.75
C ALA A 571 -13.17 20.52 22.16
N THR A 572 -12.58 19.68 21.30
CA THR A 572 -12.45 18.23 21.51
C THR A 572 -11.29 17.61 20.73
N GLY A 573 -10.70 16.54 21.28
CA GLY A 573 -9.83 15.62 20.55
C GLY A 573 -10.62 14.80 19.52
N ARG A 574 -10.12 14.72 18.28
CA ARG A 574 -10.75 13.89 17.24
C ARG A 574 -10.28 12.46 17.36
N GLY A 575 -11.17 11.52 17.02
CA GLY A 575 -10.81 10.11 16.97
C GLY A 575 -9.72 9.80 15.95
N VAL A 576 -9.10 8.64 16.12
CA VAL A 576 -8.00 8.12 15.28
C VAL A 576 -8.34 8.16 13.79
N LEU A 577 -9.54 7.73 13.40
CA LEU A 577 -9.94 7.61 12.00
C LEU A 577 -10.03 8.99 11.30
N PRO A 578 -10.76 10.00 11.81
CA PRO A 578 -10.70 11.37 11.30
C PRO A 578 -9.28 11.94 11.20
N GLY A 579 -8.42 11.66 12.19
CA GLY A 579 -7.02 12.10 12.18
C GLY A 579 -6.22 11.51 11.00
N LEU A 580 -6.38 10.20 10.75
CA LEU A 580 -5.77 9.51 9.61
C LEU A 580 -6.32 10.02 8.28
N VAL A 581 -7.63 10.23 8.16
CA VAL A 581 -8.24 10.81 6.95
C VAL A 581 -7.68 12.22 6.70
N GLY A 582 -7.59 13.05 7.75
CA GLY A 582 -6.99 14.38 7.68
C GLY A 582 -5.53 14.34 7.22
N LEU A 583 -4.73 13.41 7.74
CA LEU A 583 -3.36 13.16 7.28
C LEU A 583 -3.31 12.83 5.78
N PHE A 584 -4.13 11.88 5.32
CA PHE A 584 -4.14 11.48 3.90
C PHE A 584 -4.56 12.63 2.97
N VAL A 585 -5.56 13.42 3.37
CA VAL A 585 -6.04 14.57 2.59
C VAL A 585 -4.98 15.68 2.54
N GLY A 586 -4.38 16.03 3.68
CA GLY A 586 -3.30 17.02 3.75
C GLY A 586 -2.05 16.58 2.98
N ALA A 587 -1.63 15.33 3.15
CA ALA A 587 -0.53 14.73 2.39
C ALA A 587 -0.78 14.77 0.87
N GLY A 588 -1.99 14.41 0.45
CA GLY A 588 -2.42 14.50 -0.94
C GLY A 588 -2.31 15.92 -1.49
N ALA A 589 -2.76 16.92 -0.73
CA ALA A 589 -2.64 18.33 -1.12
C ALA A 589 -1.17 18.78 -1.25
N CYS A 590 -0.31 18.44 -0.30
CA CYS A 590 1.13 18.77 -0.31
C CYS A 590 1.89 18.15 -1.49
N LEU A 591 1.41 17.03 -2.06
CA LEU A 591 2.02 16.40 -3.23
C LEU A 591 1.42 16.88 -4.55
N LEU A 592 0.09 16.96 -4.63
CA LEU A 592 -0.64 17.22 -5.86
C LEU A 592 -0.60 18.70 -6.27
N ILE A 593 -0.79 19.63 -5.32
CA ILE A 593 -0.87 21.07 -5.62
C ILE A 593 0.45 21.58 -6.22
N PRO A 594 1.63 21.37 -5.59
CA PRO A 594 2.90 21.82 -6.17
C PRO A 594 3.17 21.21 -7.55
N THR A 595 2.87 19.92 -7.70
CA THR A 595 3.10 19.19 -8.96
C THR A 595 2.22 19.72 -10.09
N LEU A 596 0.93 19.95 -9.82
CA LEU A 596 -0.03 20.44 -10.82
C LEU A 596 0.23 21.92 -11.16
N ALA A 597 0.53 22.75 -10.18
CA ALA A 597 0.89 24.15 -10.42
C ALA A 597 2.19 24.28 -11.21
N ALA A 598 3.20 23.46 -10.91
CA ALA A 598 4.46 23.45 -11.65
C ALA A 598 4.29 23.13 -13.14
N ARG A 599 3.30 22.32 -13.53
CA ARG A 599 3.01 22.03 -14.96
C ARG A 599 2.71 23.28 -15.78
N THR A 600 2.33 24.37 -15.14
CA THR A 600 2.08 25.65 -15.82
C THR A 600 3.36 26.43 -16.13
N LEU A 601 4.48 26.07 -15.50
CA LEU A 601 5.75 26.76 -15.62
C LEU A 601 6.52 26.27 -16.85
N PRO A 602 7.16 27.17 -17.62
CA PRO A 602 7.85 26.81 -18.85
C PRO A 602 9.05 25.89 -18.62
N GLY A 603 9.76 26.07 -17.51
CA GLY A 603 10.95 25.28 -17.22
C GLY A 603 10.67 23.84 -16.76
N VAL A 604 9.41 23.43 -16.70
CA VAL A 604 9.05 22.01 -16.56
C VAL A 604 9.32 21.21 -17.84
N HIS A 605 9.33 21.87 -18.98
CA HIS A 605 9.69 21.30 -20.28
C HIS A 605 10.92 22.03 -20.84
N PRO A 606 12.09 21.87 -20.19
CA PRO A 606 13.27 22.61 -20.59
C PRO A 606 13.74 22.14 -21.98
N PRO A 607 14.33 23.03 -22.79
CA PRO A 607 14.85 22.68 -24.11
C PRO A 607 16.01 21.68 -24.03
N ARG A 608 16.76 21.69 -22.92
CA ARG A 608 17.85 20.77 -22.63
C ARG A 608 17.78 20.36 -21.15
N GLN A 609 18.03 19.08 -20.88
CA GLN A 609 18.03 18.53 -19.54
C GLN A 609 19.47 18.32 -19.05
N PHE A 610 19.85 18.96 -17.95
CA PHE A 610 21.21 18.87 -17.38
C PHE A 610 21.32 17.90 -16.20
N THR A 611 20.20 17.56 -15.56
CA THR A 611 20.14 16.66 -14.41
C THR A 611 19.33 15.39 -14.72
N PRO A 612 19.58 14.25 -14.07
CA PRO A 612 18.85 12.99 -14.31
C PRO A 612 17.35 13.09 -14.10
N ASN A 613 16.91 13.91 -13.16
CA ASN A 613 15.52 14.06 -12.82
C ASN A 613 14.82 15.04 -13.76
N ARG A 614 13.67 14.64 -14.30
CA ARG A 614 12.77 15.60 -14.95
C ARG A 614 12.26 16.59 -13.89
N PRO A 615 12.07 17.89 -14.22
CA PRO A 615 11.65 18.91 -13.25
C PRO A 615 10.45 18.52 -12.38
N LEU A 616 9.36 18.01 -12.97
CA LEU A 616 8.18 17.59 -12.18
C LEU A 616 8.46 16.46 -11.20
N HIS A 617 9.37 15.55 -11.56
CA HIS A 617 9.75 14.46 -10.66
C HIS A 617 10.59 14.98 -9.50
N GLY A 618 11.46 15.96 -9.75
CA GLY A 618 12.21 16.64 -8.70
C GLY A 618 11.31 17.42 -7.75
N ILE A 619 10.33 18.17 -8.28
CA ILE A 619 9.35 18.89 -7.45
C ILE A 619 8.54 17.93 -6.58
N LEU A 620 8.06 16.83 -7.17
CA LEU A 620 7.30 15.83 -6.43
C LEU A 620 8.16 15.10 -5.38
N GLN A 621 9.43 14.83 -5.69
CA GLN A 621 10.41 14.31 -4.74
C GLN A 621 10.61 15.28 -3.56
N ASP A 622 10.80 16.55 -3.83
CA ASP A 622 11.02 17.58 -2.81
C ASP A 622 9.80 17.77 -1.91
N SER A 623 8.61 17.85 -2.52
CA SER A 623 7.33 17.87 -1.82
C SER A 623 7.13 16.61 -0.95
N PHE A 624 7.56 15.45 -1.44
CA PHE A 624 7.50 14.21 -0.66
C PHE A 624 8.45 14.22 0.53
N VAL A 625 9.69 14.67 0.35
CA VAL A 625 10.67 14.78 1.45
C VAL A 625 10.13 15.73 2.52
N VAL A 626 9.70 16.94 2.17
CA VAL A 626 9.18 17.85 3.20
C VAL A 626 7.89 17.35 3.86
N LEU A 627 7.02 16.64 3.13
CA LEU A 627 5.85 15.99 3.71
C LEU A 627 6.24 14.99 4.80
N VAL A 628 7.20 14.10 4.52
CA VAL A 628 7.71 13.14 5.51
C VAL A 628 8.30 13.88 6.70
N LEU A 629 8.95 15.03 6.50
CA LEU A 629 9.49 15.84 7.59
C LEU A 629 8.37 16.42 8.46
N SER A 630 7.37 17.04 7.84
CA SER A 630 6.23 17.66 8.52
C SER A 630 5.39 16.64 9.28
N VAL A 631 5.16 15.46 8.71
CA VAL A 631 4.45 14.38 9.41
C VAL A 631 5.27 13.88 10.61
N SER A 632 6.59 13.80 10.48
CA SER A 632 7.45 13.34 11.58
C SER A 632 7.60 14.34 12.72
N VAL A 633 7.76 15.63 12.38
CA VAL A 633 8.08 16.69 13.34
C VAL A 633 6.84 17.26 14.00
N ALA A 634 5.70 17.30 13.29
CA ALA A 634 4.47 17.88 13.81
C ALA A 634 3.36 16.85 13.95
N TRP A 635 2.99 16.15 12.88
CA TRP A 635 1.78 15.31 12.91
C TRP A 635 1.86 14.19 13.95
N VAL A 636 2.93 13.39 13.94
CA VAL A 636 3.09 12.25 14.86
C VAL A 636 3.16 12.71 16.32
N PRO A 637 4.00 13.69 16.70
CA PRO A 637 3.99 14.28 18.03
C PRO A 637 2.61 14.76 18.47
N THR A 638 1.91 15.56 17.64
CA THR A 638 0.59 16.11 17.98
C THR A 638 -0.50 15.03 18.05
N PHE A 639 -0.43 14.00 17.21
CA PHE A 639 -1.33 12.86 17.29
C PHE A 639 -1.19 12.16 18.64
N PHE A 640 0.04 11.85 19.06
CA PHE A 640 0.22 11.19 20.35
C PHE A 640 -0.10 12.11 21.53
N PHE A 641 0.19 13.41 21.45
CA PHE A 641 -0.23 14.36 22.49
C PHE A 641 -1.76 14.46 22.64
N SER A 642 -2.51 14.26 21.56
CA SER A 642 -3.98 14.31 21.63
C SER A 642 -4.63 13.02 22.14
N HIS A 643 -3.88 11.91 22.18
CA HIS A 643 -4.43 10.59 22.51
C HIS A 643 -3.77 9.90 23.72
N VAL A 644 -2.54 10.27 24.10
CA VAL A 644 -1.80 9.65 25.21
C VAL A 644 -1.56 10.69 26.30
N GLN A 645 -2.04 10.39 27.51
CA GLN A 645 -1.78 11.18 28.72
C GLN A 645 -0.45 10.75 29.36
N GLY A 646 0.23 11.73 29.96
CA GLY A 646 1.50 11.53 30.65
C GLY A 646 2.72 11.63 29.71
N LEU A 647 3.65 12.50 30.08
CA LEU A 647 4.85 12.79 29.29
C LEU A 647 5.77 11.56 29.12
N ALA A 648 5.84 10.69 30.13
CA ALA A 648 6.69 9.48 30.09
C ALA A 648 6.21 8.45 29.06
N ASN A 649 4.90 8.20 28.98
CA ASN A 649 4.29 7.30 28.00
C ASN A 649 4.50 7.82 26.57
N TRP A 650 4.36 9.13 26.40
CA TRP A 650 4.62 9.82 25.14
C TRP A 650 6.06 9.66 24.66
N TRP A 651 7.05 9.89 25.54
CA TRP A 651 8.46 9.78 25.19
C TRP A 651 8.88 8.39 24.76
N GLY A 652 8.39 7.36 25.46
CA GLY A 652 8.69 5.96 25.12
C GLY A 652 8.24 5.57 23.70
N LEU A 653 7.18 6.19 23.19
CA LEU A 653 6.63 5.94 21.85
C LEU A 653 7.32 6.76 20.76
N VAL A 654 7.50 8.06 21.02
CA VAL A 654 7.99 9.02 20.03
C VAL A 654 9.49 8.85 19.79
N ILE A 655 10.28 8.48 20.80
CA ILE A 655 11.76 8.41 20.66
C ILE A 655 12.23 7.39 19.62
N PHE A 656 11.60 6.20 19.54
CA PHE A 656 11.97 5.18 18.55
C PHE A 656 11.62 5.61 17.13
N TYR A 657 10.47 6.26 16.98
CA TYR A 657 10.05 6.82 15.72
C TYR A 657 11.00 7.94 15.26
N LEU A 658 11.35 8.85 16.17
CA LEU A 658 12.29 9.93 15.88
C LEU A 658 13.70 9.42 15.56
N ALA A 659 14.18 8.38 16.26
CA ALA A 659 15.47 7.76 15.98
C ALA A 659 15.53 7.15 14.57
N LEU A 660 14.48 6.44 14.14
CA LEU A 660 14.37 5.93 12.76
C LEU A 660 14.45 7.08 11.75
N MET A 661 13.70 8.14 12.00
CA MET A 661 13.63 9.27 11.09
C MET A 661 14.94 10.04 11.04
N GLY A 662 15.62 10.22 12.17
CA GLY A 662 16.94 10.82 12.22
C GLY A 662 17.95 10.06 11.37
N ASP A 663 17.98 8.73 11.47
CA ASP A 663 18.87 7.89 10.66
C ASP A 663 18.53 7.92 9.16
N ALA A 664 17.24 7.86 8.81
CA ALA A 664 16.79 7.94 7.42
C ALA A 664 17.12 9.31 6.79
N TYR A 665 16.84 10.41 7.49
CA TYR A 665 17.15 11.76 7.01
C TYR A 665 18.65 12.00 6.91
N LYS A 666 19.42 11.53 7.89
CA LYS A 666 20.89 11.57 7.83
C LYS A 666 21.41 10.88 6.57
N TYR A 667 20.88 9.71 6.24
CA TYR A 667 21.24 9.01 5.00
C TYR A 667 20.85 9.81 3.75
N VAL A 668 19.63 10.36 3.70
CA VAL A 668 19.15 11.16 2.56
C VAL A 668 20.03 12.40 2.35
N MET A 669 20.33 13.16 3.41
CA MET A 669 21.17 14.37 3.33
C MET A 669 22.59 14.05 2.84
N LYS A 670 23.21 12.97 3.36
CA LYS A 670 24.52 12.51 2.87
C LYS A 670 24.46 12.06 1.41
N ASN A 671 23.41 11.34 1.04
CA ASN A 671 23.24 10.89 -0.34
C ASN A 671 22.99 12.05 -1.31
N ASN A 672 22.30 13.12 -0.90
CA ASN A 672 22.10 14.30 -1.73
C ASN A 672 23.43 14.99 -2.07
N LEU A 673 24.35 15.10 -1.10
CA LEU A 673 25.68 15.67 -1.34
C LEU A 673 26.53 14.75 -2.23
N ALA A 674 26.51 13.45 -1.95
CA ALA A 674 27.16 12.46 -2.80
C ALA A 674 26.57 12.46 -4.22
N HIS A 675 25.28 12.75 -4.39
CA HIS A 675 24.65 12.91 -5.70
C HIS A 675 25.26 14.07 -6.49
N VAL A 676 25.51 15.23 -5.86
CA VAL A 676 26.18 16.35 -6.54
C VAL A 676 27.57 15.94 -7.04
N ARG A 677 28.35 15.25 -6.20
CA ARG A 677 29.68 14.74 -6.57
C ARG A 677 29.63 13.76 -7.75
N ARG A 678 28.72 12.77 -7.68
CA ARG A 678 28.51 11.81 -8.78
C ARG A 678 28.09 12.50 -10.08
N GLN A 679 27.23 13.51 -10.03
CA GLN A 679 26.83 14.26 -11.22
C GLN A 679 28.00 15.06 -11.80
N ARG A 680 28.82 15.70 -10.94
CA ARG A 680 30.04 16.38 -11.38
C ARG A 680 31.00 15.39 -12.06
N GLU A 681 31.35 14.29 -11.40
CA GLU A 681 32.22 13.26 -11.96
C GLU A 681 31.72 12.75 -13.31
N TRP A 682 30.41 12.48 -13.43
CA TRP A 682 29.81 12.02 -14.68
C TRP A 682 29.92 13.05 -15.82
N VAL A 683 29.60 14.32 -15.56
CA VAL A 683 29.70 15.39 -16.58
C VAL A 683 31.14 15.55 -17.06
N TYR A 684 32.10 15.57 -16.13
CA TYR A 684 33.52 15.70 -16.47
C TYR A 684 34.04 14.49 -17.24
N ALA A 685 33.64 13.27 -16.84
CA ALA A 685 34.00 12.06 -17.56
C ALA A 685 33.43 12.04 -18.99
N GLN A 686 32.19 12.51 -19.19
CA GLN A 686 31.59 12.60 -20.51
C GLN A 686 32.27 13.65 -21.40
N ALA A 687 32.61 14.81 -20.83
CA ALA A 687 33.35 15.86 -21.52
C ALA A 687 34.74 15.35 -21.97
N ALA A 688 35.48 14.70 -21.06
CA ALA A 688 36.76 14.07 -21.36
C ALA A 688 36.65 12.97 -22.44
N ALA A 689 35.66 12.07 -22.33
CA ALA A 689 35.44 10.99 -23.31
C ALA A 689 35.09 11.51 -24.71
N THR A 690 34.55 12.72 -24.82
CA THR A 690 34.20 13.36 -26.10
C THR A 690 35.23 14.40 -26.56
N GLY A 691 36.36 14.55 -25.84
CA GLY A 691 37.41 15.50 -26.18
C GLY A 691 36.98 16.97 -26.12
N ARG A 692 35.90 17.28 -25.39
CA ARG A 692 35.37 18.65 -25.25
C ARG A 692 35.55 19.16 -23.82
N PRO A 693 35.69 20.47 -23.60
CA PRO A 693 35.60 21.03 -22.26
C PRO A 693 34.16 20.93 -21.71
N VAL A 694 34.04 21.00 -20.38
CA VAL A 694 32.74 21.22 -19.71
C VAL A 694 32.22 22.59 -20.14
N THR A 695 30.95 22.64 -20.55
CA THR A 695 30.34 23.89 -21.02
C THR A 695 29.92 24.76 -19.84
N ALA A 696 29.88 26.09 -20.05
CA ALA A 696 29.44 27.03 -19.02
C ALA A 696 28.01 26.75 -18.52
N ASP A 697 27.15 26.20 -19.36
CA ASP A 697 25.79 25.78 -18.98
C ASP A 697 25.82 24.53 -18.08
N GLU A 698 26.68 23.56 -18.36
CA GLU A 698 26.86 22.38 -17.50
C GLU A 698 27.39 22.78 -16.12
N ASP A 699 28.40 23.66 -16.06
CA ASP A 699 28.92 24.19 -14.79
C ASP A 699 27.86 24.98 -14.02
N ARG A 700 27.07 25.80 -14.70
CA ARG A 700 25.98 26.57 -14.07
C ARG A 700 24.90 25.65 -13.50
N ALA A 701 24.54 24.58 -14.21
CA ALA A 701 23.57 23.60 -13.75
C ALA A 701 24.10 22.79 -12.55
N LEU A 702 25.38 22.39 -12.56
CA LEU A 702 26.03 21.73 -11.42
C LEU A 702 26.10 22.64 -10.19
N ALA A 703 26.41 23.93 -10.37
CA ALA A 703 26.38 24.90 -9.30
C ALA A 703 24.94 25.13 -8.78
N GLY A 704 23.95 25.12 -9.67
CA GLY A 704 22.52 25.14 -9.32
C GLY A 704 22.13 23.94 -8.47
N LEU A 705 22.57 22.74 -8.86
CA LEU A 705 22.33 21.50 -8.13
C LEU A 705 22.97 21.52 -6.74
N ALA A 706 24.22 21.96 -6.63
CA ALA A 706 24.91 22.12 -5.36
C ALA A 706 24.15 23.08 -4.41
N ARG A 707 23.78 24.27 -4.90
CA ARG A 707 23.02 25.24 -4.11
C ARG A 707 21.67 24.70 -3.66
N HIS A 708 20.94 24.05 -4.57
CA HIS A 708 19.63 23.47 -4.28
C HIS A 708 19.72 22.42 -3.17
N VAL A 709 20.65 21.45 -3.30
CA VAL A 709 20.87 20.41 -2.29
C VAL A 709 21.25 20.99 -0.93
N VAL A 710 22.17 21.96 -0.89
CA VAL A 710 22.59 22.59 0.37
C VAL A 710 21.42 23.34 1.03
N ARG A 711 20.64 24.11 0.26
CA ARG A 711 19.45 24.81 0.78
C ARG A 711 18.43 23.84 1.35
N GLN A 712 18.16 22.73 0.67
CA GLN A 712 17.25 21.71 1.19
C GLN A 712 17.77 21.08 2.48
N ASN A 713 19.07 20.76 2.55
CA ASN A 713 19.67 20.24 3.79
C ASN A 713 19.52 21.26 4.93
N ILE A 714 19.79 22.55 4.70
CA ILE A 714 19.59 23.62 5.70
C ILE A 714 18.14 23.67 6.17
N LEU A 715 17.18 23.67 5.23
CA LEU A 715 15.76 23.69 5.54
C LEU A 715 15.30 22.43 6.29
N ALA A 716 15.92 21.28 6.03
CA ALA A 716 15.62 20.02 6.73
C ALA A 716 16.26 19.97 8.13
N VAL A 717 17.44 20.56 8.32
CA VAL A 717 18.17 20.57 9.59
C VAL A 717 17.41 21.34 10.67
N GLY A 718 16.76 22.46 10.34
CA GLY A 718 16.00 23.24 11.34
C GLY A 718 14.97 22.42 12.13
N PRO A 719 14.01 21.76 11.45
CA PRO A 719 13.04 20.86 12.09
C PRO A 719 13.69 19.64 12.75
N LEU A 720 14.73 19.07 12.14
CA LEU A 720 15.46 17.93 12.72
C LEU A 720 16.22 18.33 14.00
N PHE A 721 16.72 19.56 14.10
CA PHE A 721 17.39 20.07 15.29
C PHE A 721 16.40 20.22 16.45
N MET A 722 15.17 20.64 16.16
CA MET A 722 14.09 20.64 17.16
C MET A 722 13.73 19.22 17.62
N LEU A 723 13.82 18.22 16.74
CA LEU A 723 13.71 16.81 17.11
C LEU A 723 14.93 16.29 17.91
N LEU A 724 16.14 16.79 17.63
CA LEU A 724 17.39 16.40 18.28
C LEU A 724 17.56 17.02 19.68
N LEU A 725 17.06 18.23 19.92
CA LEU A 725 16.97 18.81 21.28
C LEU A 725 16.08 17.97 22.21
N LEU A 726 15.18 17.19 21.63
CA LEU A 726 14.25 16.29 22.31
C LEU A 726 14.82 14.86 22.47
N VAL A 727 15.87 14.48 21.74
CA VAL A 727 16.46 13.13 21.77
C VAL A 727 17.96 13.24 22.02
N ILE A 728 18.37 12.96 23.27
CA ILE A 728 19.74 12.94 23.81
C ILE A 728 20.87 12.94 22.75
N PRO A 729 21.82 13.90 22.79
CA PRO A 729 22.89 14.06 21.78
C PRO A 729 23.89 12.90 21.61
N SER A 730 23.86 11.85 22.43
CA SER A 730 25.03 10.98 22.65
C SER A 730 24.90 9.50 22.26
N VAL A 731 23.71 8.97 21.88
CA VAL A 731 23.56 7.50 21.73
C VAL A 731 23.92 6.97 20.33
N PHE A 732 24.03 7.81 19.29
CA PHE A 732 24.43 7.36 17.94
C PHE A 732 25.50 8.27 17.31
N GLY A 733 26.75 8.08 17.76
CA GLY A 733 27.95 8.85 17.43
C GLY A 733 28.17 9.14 15.93
N GLY A 734 27.94 10.38 15.53
CA GLY A 734 28.36 10.90 14.23
C GLY A 734 27.79 12.27 13.90
N LEU A 735 27.69 13.12 14.93
CA LEU A 735 27.46 14.57 14.89
C LEU A 735 28.60 15.22 15.69
N ASP A 736 29.84 14.82 15.43
CA ASP A 736 30.98 15.68 15.72
C ASP A 736 30.94 16.90 14.78
N ASP A 737 31.65 17.98 15.12
CA ASP A 737 31.69 19.20 14.30
C ASP A 737 32.08 18.91 12.85
N GLU A 738 32.94 17.90 12.65
CA GLU A 738 33.36 17.41 11.34
C GLU A 738 32.22 16.73 10.58
N GLY A 739 31.41 15.89 11.24
CA GLY A 739 30.21 15.26 10.69
C GLY A 739 29.06 16.23 10.45
N PHE A 740 28.95 17.34 11.19
CA PHE A 740 27.94 18.38 10.96
C PHE A 740 28.30 19.27 9.77
N ASN A 741 29.56 19.69 9.65
CA ASN A 741 30.06 20.46 8.51
C ASN A 741 29.94 19.68 7.19
N GLN A 742 30.02 18.34 7.24
CA GLN A 742 29.78 17.48 6.09
C GLN A 742 28.39 17.66 5.44
N TYR A 743 27.37 18.20 6.13
CA TYR A 743 26.04 18.40 5.53
C TYR A 743 25.91 19.66 4.67
N PHE A 744 26.87 20.58 4.77
CA PHE A 744 26.81 21.91 4.14
C PHE A 744 27.92 22.14 3.11
N THR A 745 28.99 21.35 3.16
CA THR A 745 30.15 21.50 2.28
C THR A 745 30.12 20.43 1.18
N VAL A 746 29.85 20.85 -0.07
CA VAL A 746 29.80 19.98 -1.26
C VAL A 746 31.19 19.67 -1.80
#